data_AF-A0A2V8N1V8-F1
#
_entry.id   AF-A0A2V8N1V8-F1
#
_cell.length_a   1.000
_cell.length_b   1.000
_cell.length_c   1.000
_cell.angle_alpha   90.00
_cell.angle_beta   90.00
_cell.angle_gamma   90.00
#
_symmetry.space_group_name_H-M   'P 1'
#
loop_
_entity.id
_entity.type
_entity.pdbx_description
1 polymer ?
#
loop_
_entity_poly.entity_id
_entity_poly.type
_entity_poly.pdbx_seq_one_letter_code
_entity_poly.pdbx_strand_id
1 'polypeptide(L)'
;MKTNSSVARKNNPLSASLQTLLVFISLFCFAPCPVAQQAATEPLSSTGDSAVDPSSVPPDSMTQSAASGSEATGTSAASGISGPGASSAVGNNLDFQADLFTGRFSYGIPIVAAPARQGTQPKIVLGYSSSGGNGWCGMGWSLDMGFIQRQTRYGVPIKWSGALPLTQYENTNGFSFSLGGVSSLLVNVGGNEYRAEGEGGFLKFLFYENYWEATDKGGTKFYFGESASSRMENSKPGWTPGVTASTFRWALNRIRDINGNETYLTYTTDSGQLYLSQISYNANVNTPAIPATHTVDFLLENRSDTNITLEAGFRVETRKRLSQITAKANGNPVRRYVLGYNYSASTSRSLLSSVTEYGSDDVSALPPLTFSYQGKPFEFEAQSIWPGVSSQGQTDPAWNGIQTSDQSGEVYVGLIDVDRDGLPDRVMRNFASPYNQYVIQRNTGSGFTGNYAWTPLSSQGQTSTEWNSIRGQTKFSLRDGGNIPGTTHLEFVDLNGDGLPDRIMRNAATPSNPWQVQLTTGILGAGAFGSESPWGSILSESNAVEWYSIQSQNIYGIPERRAGGGDPGEPAYYESLETIVDLLDINGDGLLDRVLRKLSGTQDRYKVQLNSRTGFGTILDWAGIQGNGAVSWSDYPDDGNPNGGNINGTGANVTVLLRDINGDGLPDRILTNTTAGFTVQFNNGAGFEPTETWGPLDPLSTIYPTAVDTHSDTTCVLADINGDGLPDRIMRAPSSPYTNFVVQLNNGHG
;
A
#
# COMPACT_ATOMS: atom_id res chain seq x y z
N MET A 1 -20.69 -50.71 -45.87
CA MET A 1 -20.79 -50.03 -47.18
C MET A 1 -19.75 -48.91 -47.15
N LYS A 2 -18.73 -48.83 -48.04
CA LYS A 2 -18.81 -48.40 -49.47
C LYS A 2 -19.51 -47.02 -49.57
N THR A 3 -18.91 -45.92 -50.05
CA THR A 3 -17.81 -45.72 -51.04
C THR A 3 -16.99 -44.41 -50.85
N ASN A 4 -15.80 -44.34 -51.47
CA ASN A 4 -14.93 -43.15 -51.64
C ASN A 4 -15.27 -42.33 -52.91
N SER A 5 -14.91 -41.03 -52.91
CA SER A 5 -14.29 -40.25 -54.02
C SER A 5 -13.99 -38.82 -53.51
N SER A 6 -12.81 -38.16 -53.60
CA SER A 6 -11.79 -37.92 -54.66
C SER A 6 -12.30 -37.09 -55.86
N VAL A 7 -11.62 -36.07 -56.41
CA VAL A 7 -10.36 -35.32 -56.11
C VAL A 7 -10.38 -34.06 -57.00
N ALA A 8 -9.83 -32.91 -56.59
CA ALA A 8 -9.32 -31.88 -57.51
C ALA A 8 -8.29 -30.94 -56.84
N ARG A 9 -7.06 -30.87 -57.38
CA ARG A 9 -6.04 -29.85 -57.04
C ARG A 9 -6.04 -28.74 -58.08
N LYS A 10 -5.63 -27.52 -57.70
CA LYS A 10 -4.76 -26.66 -58.54
C LYS A 10 -3.92 -25.69 -57.70
N ASN A 11 -2.61 -25.74 -57.98
CA ASN A 11 -1.49 -24.88 -57.56
C ASN A 11 -1.76 -23.38 -57.92
N ASN A 12 -1.05 -22.31 -57.49
CA ASN A 12 0.10 -21.96 -56.60
C ASN A 12 0.14 -20.38 -56.62
N PRO A 13 1.21 -19.68 -56.16
CA PRO A 13 1.83 -19.57 -54.82
C PRO A 13 1.86 -18.09 -54.33
N LEU A 14 2.48 -17.79 -53.18
CA LEU A 14 3.50 -16.69 -53.01
C LEU A 14 3.85 -16.39 -51.54
N SER A 15 5.16 -16.51 -51.26
CA SER A 15 5.99 -15.69 -50.35
C SER A 15 5.55 -15.43 -48.90
N ALA A 16 6.04 -16.26 -47.97
CA ALA A 16 6.25 -15.86 -46.58
C ALA A 16 7.72 -15.38 -46.41
N SER A 17 7.91 -14.10 -46.06
CA SER A 17 9.22 -13.56 -45.71
C SER A 17 9.50 -13.74 -44.22
N LEU A 18 10.52 -14.52 -43.87
CA LEU A 18 11.15 -14.40 -42.55
C LEU A 18 11.80 -13.02 -42.45
N GLN A 19 11.46 -12.26 -41.40
CA GLN A 19 12.28 -11.14 -40.94
C GLN A 19 12.75 -11.39 -39.52
N THR A 20 14.06 -11.21 -39.35
CA THR A 20 14.82 -11.49 -38.13
C THR A 20 14.46 -10.52 -37.02
N LEU A 21 14.11 -11.03 -35.84
CA LEU A 21 13.97 -10.23 -34.63
C LEU A 21 15.37 -9.88 -34.08
N LEU A 22 15.86 -8.67 -34.36
CA LEU A 22 17.02 -8.13 -33.64
C LEU A 22 16.55 -7.55 -32.30
N VAL A 23 17.01 -8.13 -31.20
CA VAL A 23 16.86 -7.56 -29.86
C VAL A 23 18.04 -6.61 -29.60
N PHE A 24 17.79 -5.31 -29.70
CA PHE A 24 18.71 -4.28 -29.22
C PHE A 24 18.40 -3.95 -27.76
N ILE A 25 19.26 -4.39 -26.84
CA ILE A 25 19.26 -3.92 -25.45
C ILE A 25 20.07 -2.63 -25.40
N SER A 26 19.38 -1.49 -25.40
CA SER A 26 19.99 -0.16 -25.23
C SER A 26 19.97 0.23 -23.75
N LEU A 27 21.05 -0.05 -23.04
CA LEU A 27 21.24 0.33 -21.65
C LEU A 27 21.62 1.83 -21.57
N PHE A 28 20.71 2.68 -21.10
CA PHE A 28 21.00 4.11 -20.87
C PHE A 28 21.14 4.42 -19.37
N CYS A 29 22.38 4.55 -18.92
CA CYS A 29 22.70 5.18 -17.65
C CYS A 29 22.75 6.71 -17.83
N PHE A 30 21.89 7.44 -17.12
CA PHE A 30 22.06 8.88 -16.93
C PHE A 30 22.70 9.16 -15.57
N ALA A 31 23.89 9.75 -15.59
CA ALA A 31 24.54 10.30 -14.42
C ALA A 31 25.03 11.72 -14.75
N PRO A 32 24.59 12.76 -14.01
CA PRO A 32 25.14 14.11 -14.16
C PRO A 32 26.47 14.20 -13.39
N CYS A 33 27.57 14.39 -14.10
CA CYS A 33 28.88 14.69 -13.51
C CYS A 33 29.30 16.12 -13.91
N PRO A 34 29.68 17.00 -12.97
CA PRO A 34 30.07 18.38 -13.28
C PRO A 34 31.46 18.45 -13.94
N VAL A 35 31.57 19.30 -14.95
CA VAL A 35 32.80 19.50 -15.73
C VAL A 35 33.86 20.23 -14.91
N ALA A 36 35.06 19.64 -14.82
CA ALA A 36 36.30 20.33 -14.46
C ALA A 36 37.34 20.12 -15.58
N GLN A 37 38.00 21.22 -15.98
CA GLN A 37 38.75 21.32 -17.22
C GLN A 37 40.27 21.21 -16.97
N GLN A 38 40.93 20.21 -17.56
CA GLN A 38 42.35 20.32 -17.93
C GLN A 38 42.76 19.34 -19.03
N ALA A 39 43.73 19.74 -19.86
CA ALA A 39 44.16 19.01 -21.05
C ALA A 39 45.63 18.58 -20.95
N ALA A 40 45.96 17.37 -21.43
CA ALA A 40 47.30 16.98 -21.88
C ALA A 40 47.32 15.63 -22.66
N THR A 41 47.36 15.73 -24.00
CA THR A 41 48.29 15.02 -24.92
C THR A 41 48.64 13.51 -24.80
N GLU A 42 48.39 12.79 -25.93
CA GLU A 42 49.26 11.76 -26.57
C GLU A 42 49.34 10.32 -25.96
N PRO A 43 49.66 9.26 -26.74
CA PRO A 43 48.84 8.76 -27.86
C PRO A 43 48.66 7.22 -27.86
N LEU A 44 47.76 6.73 -28.72
CA LEU A 44 47.62 5.30 -29.04
C LEU A 44 48.73 4.82 -29.99
N SER A 45 49.16 3.56 -29.84
CA SER A 45 49.79 2.80 -30.93
C SER A 45 49.25 1.38 -30.98
N SER A 46 49.00 0.89 -32.20
CA SER A 46 48.32 -0.37 -32.49
C SER A 46 49.10 -1.19 -33.52
N THR A 47 49.15 -2.50 -33.30
CA THR A 47 49.30 -3.60 -34.28
C THR A 47 48.81 -4.85 -33.54
N GLY A 48 47.88 -5.68 -34.03
CA GLY A 48 47.86 -6.29 -35.37
C GLY A 48 48.76 -7.55 -35.33
N ASP A 49 48.42 -8.71 -35.90
CA ASP A 49 47.26 -9.18 -36.66
C ASP A 49 47.40 -10.73 -36.79
N SER A 50 46.36 -11.47 -37.17
CA SER A 50 46.35 -12.77 -37.91
C SER A 50 45.14 -13.66 -37.57
N ALA A 51 44.61 -14.36 -38.58
CA ALA A 51 43.29 -15.00 -38.55
C ALA A 51 43.26 -16.44 -39.13
N VAL A 52 42.04 -16.94 -39.40
CA VAL A 52 41.65 -18.05 -40.32
C VAL A 52 41.48 -19.48 -39.72
N ASP A 53 40.25 -19.82 -39.29
CA ASP A 53 39.20 -20.62 -40.02
C ASP A 53 39.58 -21.93 -40.78
N PRO A 54 38.65 -22.83 -41.22
CA PRO A 54 37.40 -23.41 -40.66
C PRO A 54 37.38 -24.97 -40.60
N SER A 55 36.30 -25.58 -40.05
CA SER A 55 35.34 -26.47 -40.79
C SER A 55 34.79 -27.76 -40.12
N SER A 56 33.54 -28.10 -40.51
CA SER A 56 32.82 -29.41 -40.46
C SER A 56 31.99 -29.82 -39.22
N VAL A 57 30.79 -30.36 -39.53
CA VAL A 57 29.57 -30.67 -38.71
C VAL A 57 28.77 -31.73 -39.53
N PRO A 58 28.14 -32.83 -39.03
CA PRO A 58 27.11 -32.93 -37.95
C PRO A 58 27.21 -34.27 -37.12
N PRO A 59 26.17 -34.90 -36.52
CA PRO A 59 24.87 -34.45 -35.94
C PRO A 59 24.57 -34.94 -34.48
N ASP A 60 23.45 -34.46 -33.92
CA ASP A 60 22.50 -35.08 -32.96
C ASP A 60 22.96 -35.97 -31.77
N SER A 61 22.61 -35.55 -30.54
CA SER A 61 21.67 -36.30 -29.66
C SER A 61 21.42 -35.59 -28.31
N MET A 62 20.20 -35.72 -27.78
CA MET A 62 19.89 -35.40 -26.37
C MET A 62 20.24 -36.60 -25.47
N THR A 63 20.90 -36.35 -24.32
CA THR A 63 20.71 -37.15 -23.09
C THR A 63 21.19 -36.41 -21.85
N GLN A 64 20.50 -36.63 -20.73
CA GLN A 64 21.03 -36.36 -19.39
C GLN A 64 22.17 -37.33 -19.05
N SER A 65 23.21 -36.87 -18.36
CA SER A 65 23.94 -37.67 -17.37
C SER A 65 24.79 -36.79 -16.45
N ALA A 66 24.88 -37.16 -15.18
CA ALA A 66 25.70 -36.50 -14.17
C ALA A 66 27.06 -37.20 -13.97
N ALA A 67 28.07 -36.46 -13.51
CA ALA A 67 29.28 -36.88 -12.79
C ALA A 67 30.27 -35.70 -12.72
N SER A 68 31.16 -35.53 -11.73
CA SER A 68 31.26 -36.10 -10.38
C SER A 68 32.44 -35.44 -9.62
N GLY A 69 32.28 -35.21 -8.32
CA GLY A 69 33.39 -35.27 -7.34
C GLY A 69 34.31 -34.04 -7.17
N SER A 70 34.34 -33.50 -5.96
CA SER A 70 35.31 -34.01 -4.97
C SER A 70 34.80 -33.75 -3.55
N GLU A 71 34.88 -34.76 -2.68
CA GLU A 71 34.57 -34.60 -1.25
C GLU A 71 35.76 -33.95 -0.54
N ALA A 72 35.46 -32.98 0.33
CA ALA A 72 36.36 -32.55 1.39
C ALA A 72 35.62 -32.73 2.73
N THR A 73 36.02 -33.74 3.50
CA THR A 73 35.41 -34.09 4.78
C THR A 73 35.66 -33.00 5.83
N GLY A 74 34.61 -32.34 6.29
CA GLY A 74 34.65 -31.39 7.40
C GLY A 74 33.30 -31.32 8.12
N THR A 75 33.18 -32.00 9.26
CA THR A 75 31.95 -32.00 10.06
C THR A 75 31.71 -30.63 10.69
N SER A 76 30.68 -29.92 10.24
CA SER A 76 30.23 -28.66 10.86
C SER A 76 28.71 -28.67 11.02
N ALA A 77 28.24 -29.14 12.17
CA ALA A 77 26.89 -28.86 12.63
C ALA A 77 26.88 -27.44 13.20
N ALA A 78 26.30 -26.48 12.47
CA ALA A 78 26.13 -25.11 12.92
C ALA A 78 24.68 -24.66 12.66
N SER A 79 23.93 -24.47 13.74
CA SER A 79 22.54 -23.97 13.68
C SER A 79 22.46 -22.56 13.09
N GLY A 80 21.29 -22.24 12.58
CA GLY A 80 20.96 -20.98 11.94
C GLY A 80 20.42 -21.22 10.55
N ILE A 81 19.12 -20.98 10.39
CA ILE A 81 18.41 -21.06 9.12
C ILE A 81 19.06 -20.07 8.15
N SER A 82 19.84 -20.59 7.21
CA SER A 82 20.29 -19.83 6.06
C SER A 82 19.14 -19.78 5.05
N GLY A 83 18.35 -18.72 5.11
CA GLY A 83 17.48 -18.38 3.97
C GLY A 83 18.35 -18.13 2.72
N PRO A 84 17.82 -18.38 1.50
CA PRO A 84 18.47 -17.92 0.28
C PRO A 84 18.52 -16.39 0.31
N GLY A 85 19.72 -15.83 0.54
CA GLY A 85 19.95 -14.41 0.82
C GLY A 85 20.84 -14.13 2.04
N ALA A 86 21.03 -15.11 2.95
CA ALA A 86 21.89 -14.96 4.13
C ALA A 86 23.32 -15.52 3.91
N SER A 87 23.95 -15.20 2.77
CA SER A 87 25.35 -15.51 2.50
C SER A 87 26.27 -14.38 2.98
N SER A 88 26.47 -14.25 4.29
CA SER A 88 27.48 -13.33 4.83
C SER A 88 28.44 -14.08 5.75
N ALA A 89 29.38 -14.79 5.12
CA ALA A 89 30.63 -15.14 5.79
C ALA A 89 31.44 -13.86 6.06
N VAL A 90 32.28 -13.88 7.10
CA VAL A 90 33.15 -12.75 7.44
C VAL A 90 34.16 -12.52 6.30
N GLY A 91 33.94 -11.49 5.47
CA GLY A 91 34.86 -11.21 4.37
C GLY A 91 34.38 -10.29 3.23
N ASN A 92 33.78 -9.13 3.53
CA ASN A 92 33.89 -7.85 2.79
C ASN A 92 32.70 -6.93 3.11
N ASN A 93 32.96 -5.68 3.55
CA ASN A 93 31.93 -4.67 3.86
C ASN A 93 31.28 -4.04 2.60
N LEU A 94 31.30 -4.74 1.46
CA LEU A 94 30.83 -4.27 0.15
C LEU A 94 30.05 -5.37 -0.63
N ASP A 95 29.63 -6.45 0.03
CA ASP A 95 28.76 -7.47 -0.58
C ASP A 95 27.31 -6.96 -0.63
N PHE A 96 27.04 -6.09 -1.60
CA PHE A 96 25.68 -5.64 -1.93
C PHE A 96 25.02 -6.63 -2.88
N GLN A 97 23.74 -6.93 -2.66
CA GLN A 97 23.00 -7.89 -3.46
C GLN A 97 21.71 -7.26 -3.98
N ALA A 98 21.47 -7.43 -5.29
CA ALA A 98 20.14 -7.25 -5.84
C ALA A 98 19.37 -8.57 -5.67
N ASP A 99 18.20 -8.50 -5.05
CA ASP A 99 17.27 -9.63 -5.03
C ASP A 99 16.74 -9.85 -6.46
N LEU A 100 17.13 -10.97 -7.08
CA LEU A 100 16.88 -11.22 -8.51
C LEU A 100 15.41 -11.48 -8.85
N PHE A 101 14.54 -11.67 -7.85
CA PHE A 101 13.11 -11.86 -8.06
C PHE A 101 12.31 -10.56 -7.94
N THR A 102 12.67 -9.71 -6.95
CA THR A 102 11.96 -8.47 -6.63
C THR A 102 12.64 -7.21 -7.16
N GLY A 103 13.88 -7.31 -7.66
CA GLY A 103 14.71 -6.17 -8.07
C GLY A 103 15.19 -5.27 -6.93
N ARG A 104 14.92 -5.63 -5.66
CA ARG A 104 15.26 -4.82 -4.49
C ARG A 104 16.76 -4.81 -4.24
N PHE A 105 17.31 -3.64 -3.91
CA PHE A 105 18.68 -3.54 -3.42
C PHE A 105 18.70 -3.91 -1.93
N SER A 106 19.59 -4.83 -1.56
CA SER A 106 19.80 -5.31 -0.20
C SER A 106 21.26 -5.18 0.21
N TYR A 107 21.49 -4.81 1.47
CA TYR A 107 22.83 -4.71 2.06
C TYR A 107 22.77 -5.06 3.55
N GLY A 108 23.85 -5.58 4.14
CA GLY A 108 23.85 -6.03 5.53
C GLY A 108 25.14 -5.70 6.26
N ILE A 109 25.02 -5.13 7.45
CA ILE A 109 26.14 -4.92 8.38
C ILE A 109 26.07 -6.01 9.47
N PRO A 110 26.98 -7.00 9.47
CA PRO A 110 27.02 -8.02 10.51
C PRO A 110 27.53 -7.40 11.83
N ILE A 111 26.78 -7.61 12.91
CA ILE A 111 27.15 -7.14 14.24
C ILE A 111 27.96 -8.24 14.92
N VAL A 112 29.23 -7.98 15.22
CA VAL A 112 30.14 -8.96 15.80
C VAL A 112 29.80 -9.21 17.26
N ALA A 113 29.08 -10.29 17.52
CA ALA A 113 28.95 -10.90 18.84
C ALA A 113 30.24 -11.65 19.23
N ALA A 114 30.45 -11.82 20.54
CA ALA A 114 31.54 -12.66 21.03
C ALA A 114 31.25 -14.16 20.77
N PRO A 115 32.27 -15.01 20.58
CA PRO A 115 32.06 -16.44 20.43
C PRO A 115 31.39 -17.07 21.65
N ALA A 116 30.31 -17.83 21.44
CA ALA A 116 29.67 -18.64 22.47
C ALA A 116 30.17 -20.09 22.42
N ARG A 117 29.83 -20.87 23.46
CA ARG A 117 30.03 -22.32 23.50
C ARG A 117 29.51 -22.96 22.21
N GLN A 118 30.35 -23.76 21.56
CA GLN A 118 30.03 -24.49 20.32
C GLN A 118 29.55 -23.59 19.15
N GLY A 119 29.88 -22.29 19.14
CA GLY A 119 29.50 -21.38 18.05
C GLY A 119 28.05 -20.89 18.10
N THR A 120 27.38 -21.04 19.24
CA THR A 120 25.94 -20.70 19.44
C THR A 120 25.64 -19.21 19.61
N GLN A 121 26.59 -18.31 19.32
CA GLN A 121 26.37 -16.87 19.43
C GLN A 121 25.29 -16.39 18.45
N PRO A 122 24.45 -15.41 18.83
CA PRO A 122 23.41 -14.89 17.96
C PRO A 122 24.02 -14.28 16.68
N LYS A 123 23.47 -14.66 15.52
CA LYS A 123 23.73 -13.97 14.25
C LYS A 123 22.87 -12.72 14.21
N ILE A 124 23.49 -11.55 14.30
CA ILE A 124 22.81 -10.25 14.31
C ILE A 124 23.28 -9.47 13.09
N VAL A 125 22.33 -8.94 12.32
CA VAL A 125 22.59 -8.13 11.12
C VAL A 125 21.71 -6.89 11.19
N LEU A 126 22.32 -5.72 10.99
CA LEU A 126 21.60 -4.50 10.65
C LEU A 126 21.44 -4.50 9.13
N GLY A 127 20.25 -4.81 8.64
CA GLY A 127 19.94 -5.00 7.23
C GLY A 127 19.31 -3.76 6.60
N TYR A 128 19.61 -3.51 5.33
CA TYR A 128 18.99 -2.51 4.49
C TYR A 128 18.23 -3.19 3.35
N SER A 129 17.04 -2.69 3.04
CA SER A 129 16.29 -2.98 1.81
C SER A 129 15.79 -1.67 1.22
N SER A 130 15.90 -1.50 -0.10
CA SER A 130 15.35 -0.35 -0.82
C SER A 130 13.81 -0.24 -0.73
N SER A 131 13.12 -1.31 -0.29
CA SER A 131 11.69 -1.31 -0.02
C SER A 131 11.34 -1.30 1.48
N GLY A 132 12.31 -1.02 2.37
CA GLY A 132 12.07 -0.99 3.81
C GLY A 132 11.44 0.35 4.26
N GLY A 133 10.42 0.27 5.11
CA GLY A 133 9.74 1.44 5.68
C GLY A 133 10.57 2.19 6.73
N ASN A 134 9.92 3.12 7.45
CA ASN A 134 10.57 3.91 8.49
C ASN A 134 10.65 3.17 9.84
N GLY A 135 11.64 2.29 9.99
CA GLY A 135 11.78 1.47 11.19
C GLY A 135 12.46 2.18 12.36
N TRP A 136 12.61 1.45 13.48
CA TRP A 136 13.46 1.84 14.61
C TRP A 136 14.96 1.94 14.28
N CYS A 137 15.38 1.60 13.05
CA CYS A 137 16.74 1.80 12.53
C CYS A 137 16.80 2.87 11.41
N GLY A 138 15.72 3.64 11.20
CA GLY A 138 15.58 4.62 10.11
C GLY A 138 14.97 4.02 8.83
N MET A 139 14.87 4.83 7.78
CA MET A 139 14.31 4.44 6.48
C MET A 139 15.13 3.33 5.80
N GLY A 140 14.45 2.27 5.38
CA GLY A 140 15.04 1.13 4.66
C GLY A 140 15.84 0.17 5.55
N TRP A 141 16.21 0.58 6.77
CA TRP A 141 17.02 -0.21 7.68
C TRP A 141 16.18 -0.94 8.73
N SER A 142 16.55 -2.17 9.04
CA SER A 142 15.93 -2.99 10.06
C SER A 142 16.94 -3.83 10.82
N LEU A 143 16.58 -4.13 12.07
CA LEU A 143 17.22 -5.16 12.88
C LEU A 143 16.05 -5.90 13.55
N ASP A 144 15.86 -7.16 13.16
CA ASP A 144 14.78 -8.01 13.64
C ASP A 144 15.34 -9.40 13.95
N MET A 145 15.02 -9.92 15.14
CA MET A 145 15.49 -11.23 15.59
C MET A 145 14.46 -12.34 15.33
N GLY A 146 13.24 -11.97 14.91
CA GLY A 146 12.12 -12.85 14.65
C GLY A 146 10.88 -12.52 15.47
N PHE A 147 9.72 -12.72 14.87
CA PHE A 147 8.41 -12.58 15.51
C PHE A 147 7.39 -13.51 14.84
N ILE A 148 6.27 -13.72 15.53
CA ILE A 148 5.01 -14.21 14.94
C ILE A 148 3.96 -13.12 15.19
N GLN A 149 3.11 -12.83 14.21
CA GLN A 149 2.03 -11.86 14.35
C GLN A 149 0.76 -12.30 13.65
N ARG A 150 -0.33 -11.58 13.89
CA ARG A 150 -1.57 -11.69 13.13
C ARG A 150 -1.42 -11.08 11.74
N GLN A 151 -2.13 -11.63 10.77
CA GLN A 151 -2.13 -11.08 9.42
C GLN A 151 -2.90 -9.76 9.35
N THR A 152 -2.31 -8.77 8.68
CA THR A 152 -2.91 -7.47 8.37
C THR A 152 -3.26 -7.32 6.89
N ARG A 153 -2.85 -8.27 6.04
CA ARG A 153 -3.15 -8.31 4.59
C ARG A 153 -4.66 -8.39 4.27
N TYR A 154 -5.45 -8.88 5.22
CA TYR A 154 -6.90 -9.01 5.11
C TYR A 154 -7.58 -8.00 6.04
N GLY A 155 -7.00 -6.80 6.09
CA GLY A 155 -7.37 -5.70 6.97
C GLY A 155 -6.96 -5.91 8.42
N VAL A 156 -7.26 -4.91 9.25
CA VAL A 156 -7.01 -4.95 10.70
C VAL A 156 -7.74 -6.16 11.32
N PRO A 157 -7.05 -7.05 12.06
CA PRO A 157 -7.61 -8.35 12.46
C PRO A 157 -8.58 -8.28 13.65
N ILE A 158 -9.51 -7.32 13.71
CA ILE A 158 -10.55 -7.24 14.74
C ILE A 158 -11.64 -8.29 14.49
N LYS A 159 -12.07 -8.99 15.54
CA LYS A 159 -13.17 -9.94 15.47
C LYS A 159 -14.53 -9.26 15.59
N TRP A 160 -15.50 -9.66 14.77
CA TRP A 160 -16.86 -9.13 14.77
C TRP A 160 -17.89 -10.17 15.23
N SER A 161 -19.00 -9.70 15.80
CA SER A 161 -20.15 -10.52 16.20
C SER A 161 -21.43 -9.91 15.65
N GLY A 162 -21.76 -10.26 14.40
CA GLY A 162 -22.74 -9.49 13.63
C GLY A 162 -22.18 -8.10 13.34
N ALA A 163 -22.96 -7.07 13.60
CA ALA A 163 -22.56 -5.70 13.29
C ALA A 163 -21.54 -5.08 14.27
N LEU A 164 -21.36 -5.64 15.47
CA LEU A 164 -20.51 -5.02 16.52
C LEU A 164 -19.12 -5.69 16.61
N PRO A 165 -18.04 -4.91 16.86
CA PRO A 165 -16.72 -5.46 17.11
C PRO A 165 -16.63 -6.06 18.51
N LEU A 166 -15.79 -7.08 18.67
CA LEU A 166 -15.43 -7.69 19.94
C LEU A 166 -14.06 -7.17 20.41
N THR A 167 -13.82 -7.21 21.73
CA THR A 167 -12.48 -6.95 22.31
C THR A 167 -11.57 -8.17 22.21
N GLN A 168 -11.51 -8.73 21.00
CA GLN A 168 -10.76 -9.92 20.63
C GLN A 168 -10.28 -9.79 19.19
N TYR A 169 -9.06 -10.23 18.92
CA TYR A 169 -8.57 -10.40 17.54
C TYR A 169 -9.14 -11.65 16.85
N GLU A 170 -9.32 -11.55 15.54
CA GLU A 170 -9.63 -12.68 14.67
C GLU A 170 -8.37 -13.50 14.37
N ASN A 171 -8.52 -14.83 14.43
CA ASN A 171 -7.49 -15.83 14.14
C ASN A 171 -7.71 -16.49 12.77
N THR A 172 -8.91 -16.43 12.16
CA THR A 172 -9.21 -17.12 10.89
C THR A 172 -8.37 -16.61 9.71
N ASN A 173 -7.98 -15.34 9.73
CA ASN A 173 -7.08 -14.72 8.75
C ASN A 173 -5.63 -15.25 8.87
N GLY A 174 -5.33 -16.05 9.91
CA GLY A 174 -4.05 -16.69 10.13
C GLY A 174 -2.99 -15.80 10.80
N PHE A 175 -1.76 -16.29 10.77
CA PHE A 175 -0.59 -15.64 11.35
C PHE A 175 0.53 -15.55 10.32
N SER A 176 1.45 -14.60 10.47
CA SER A 176 2.73 -14.54 9.74
C SER A 176 3.87 -14.73 10.73
N PHE A 177 5.00 -15.27 10.24
CA PHE A 177 6.25 -15.26 10.98
C PHE A 177 7.36 -14.56 10.21
N SER A 178 8.34 -14.05 10.97
CA SER A 178 9.68 -13.69 10.53
C SER A 178 10.67 -14.44 11.41
N LEU A 179 11.64 -15.16 10.83
CA LEU A 179 12.74 -15.77 11.58
C LEU A 179 13.94 -16.00 10.66
N GLY A 180 15.11 -15.48 11.04
CA GLY A 180 16.37 -15.71 10.31
C GLY A 180 16.36 -15.20 8.85
N GLY A 181 15.64 -14.11 8.58
CA GLY A 181 15.48 -13.55 7.23
C GLY A 181 14.44 -14.27 6.36
N VAL A 182 13.75 -15.29 6.87
CA VAL A 182 12.63 -15.96 6.19
C VAL A 182 11.30 -15.51 6.79
N SER A 183 10.34 -15.17 5.94
CA SER A 183 8.96 -14.90 6.33
C SER A 183 7.95 -15.63 5.45
N SER A 184 6.80 -15.99 6.02
CA SER A 184 5.68 -16.66 5.34
C SER A 184 4.41 -16.54 6.17
N LEU A 185 3.25 -16.79 5.55
CA LEU A 185 2.01 -17.08 6.28
C LEU A 185 2.15 -18.45 6.99
N LEU A 186 1.40 -18.63 8.08
CA LEU A 186 1.25 -19.86 8.85
C LEU A 186 -0.14 -20.45 8.65
N VAL A 187 -0.19 -21.72 8.26
CA VAL A 187 -1.41 -22.52 8.08
C VAL A 187 -1.55 -23.50 9.25
N ASN A 188 -2.73 -23.58 9.86
CA ASN A 188 -3.01 -24.60 10.88
C ASN A 188 -3.15 -25.98 10.21
N VAL A 189 -2.42 -26.98 10.71
CA VAL A 189 -2.43 -28.35 10.17
C VAL A 189 -3.11 -29.35 11.11
N GLY A 190 -3.75 -28.87 12.17
CA GLY A 190 -4.48 -29.66 13.16
C GLY A 190 -4.10 -29.33 14.60
N GLY A 191 -5.11 -29.21 15.46
CA GLY A 191 -4.91 -28.87 16.86
C GLY A 191 -4.15 -27.55 17.01
N ASN A 192 -3.02 -27.58 17.71
CA ASN A 192 -2.17 -26.41 17.92
C ASN A 192 -0.93 -26.35 17.00
N GLU A 193 -0.83 -27.23 15.99
CA GLU A 193 0.30 -27.25 15.07
C GLU A 193 0.06 -26.39 13.82
N TYR A 194 1.08 -25.63 13.43
CA TYR A 194 1.10 -24.78 12.25
C TYR A 194 2.35 -25.03 11.41
N ARG A 195 2.25 -24.74 10.11
CA ARG A 195 3.33 -24.85 9.11
C ARG A 195 3.39 -23.60 8.25
N ALA A 196 4.54 -23.35 7.64
CA ALA A 196 4.64 -22.30 6.62
C ALA A 196 3.77 -22.67 5.41
N GLU A 197 3.08 -21.70 4.83
CA GLU A 197 2.37 -21.88 3.55
C GLU A 197 3.37 -22.18 2.41
N GLY A 198 4.42 -21.36 2.30
CA GLY A 198 5.57 -21.63 1.45
C GLY A 198 6.68 -22.29 2.25
N GLU A 199 6.81 -23.63 2.16
CA GLU A 199 7.83 -24.34 2.93
C GLU A 199 9.24 -24.26 2.31
N GLY A 200 10.17 -23.71 3.09
CA GLY A 200 11.61 -23.73 2.80
C GLY A 200 12.46 -24.10 4.03
N GLY A 201 12.06 -23.61 5.20
CA GLY A 201 12.73 -23.92 6.48
C GLY A 201 12.33 -25.28 7.09
N PHE A 202 11.14 -25.79 6.78
CA PHE A 202 10.51 -26.95 7.42
C PHE A 202 10.38 -26.78 8.95
N LEU A 203 10.12 -25.55 9.38
CA LEU A 203 9.86 -25.21 10.76
C LEU A 203 8.56 -25.88 11.21
N LYS A 204 8.58 -26.47 12.41
CA LYS A 204 7.36 -26.90 13.10
C LYS A 204 6.96 -25.81 14.08
N PHE A 205 5.78 -25.23 13.93
CA PHE A 205 5.24 -24.24 14.86
C PHE A 205 4.16 -24.88 15.75
N LEU A 206 4.20 -24.60 17.04
CA LEU A 206 3.21 -25.01 18.03
C LEU A 206 2.73 -23.77 18.79
N PHE A 207 1.41 -23.57 18.83
CA PHE A 207 0.79 -22.48 19.58
C PHE A 207 0.35 -22.97 20.97
N TYR A 208 0.63 -22.22 22.02
CA TYR A 208 0.33 -22.61 23.40
C TYR A 208 -0.25 -21.42 24.15
N GLU A 209 -1.56 -21.45 24.42
CA GLU A 209 -2.31 -20.39 25.11
C GLU A 209 -2.08 -19.00 24.48
N ASN A 210 -1.02 -18.30 24.88
CA ASN A 210 -0.58 -17.00 24.39
C ASN A 210 0.95 -16.91 24.11
N TYR A 211 1.59 -18.00 23.69
CA TYR A 211 2.98 -17.99 23.19
C TYR A 211 3.16 -19.05 22.10
N TRP A 212 4.27 -18.97 21.35
CA TRP A 212 4.61 -19.94 20.30
C TRP A 212 5.95 -20.61 20.57
N GLU A 213 6.05 -21.89 20.21
CA GLU A 213 7.32 -22.62 20.07
C GLU A 213 7.49 -23.00 18.59
N ALA A 214 8.60 -22.59 17.97
CA ALA A 214 9.03 -23.11 16.67
C ALA A 214 10.24 -24.05 16.85
N THR A 215 10.29 -25.15 16.09
CA THR A 215 11.43 -26.09 16.09
C THR A 215 11.97 -26.26 14.67
N ASP A 216 13.29 -26.15 14.50
CA ASP A 216 13.98 -26.40 13.21
C ASP A 216 14.35 -27.88 12.99
N LYS A 217 14.87 -28.20 11.80
CA LYS A 217 15.34 -29.57 11.47
C LYS A 217 16.48 -30.07 12.37
N GLY A 218 17.24 -29.17 12.99
CA GLY A 218 18.32 -29.50 13.92
C GLY A 218 17.83 -29.74 15.35
N GLY A 219 16.55 -29.51 15.63
CA GLY A 219 15.98 -29.56 16.98
C GLY A 219 16.21 -28.29 17.80
N THR A 220 16.73 -27.21 17.19
CA THR A 220 16.79 -25.89 17.84
C THR A 220 15.37 -25.38 18.05
N LYS A 221 15.07 -24.92 19.26
CA LYS A 221 13.77 -24.37 19.64
C LYS A 221 13.83 -22.85 19.76
N PHE A 222 12.81 -22.19 19.25
CA PHE A 222 12.61 -20.75 19.24
C PHE A 222 11.29 -20.44 19.93
N TYR A 223 11.31 -19.56 20.92
CA TYR A 223 10.16 -19.24 21.74
C TYR A 223 9.77 -17.77 21.54
N PHE A 224 8.49 -17.53 21.27
CA PHE A 224 7.96 -16.20 20.96
C PHE A 224 6.87 -15.82 21.95
N GLY A 225 7.04 -14.66 22.60
CA GLY A 225 6.06 -14.10 23.52
C GLY A 225 5.78 -14.95 24.78
N GLU A 226 6.76 -15.69 25.32
CA GLU A 226 6.59 -16.35 26.63
C GLU A 226 6.42 -15.33 27.77
N SER A 227 7.11 -14.19 27.69
CA SER A 227 6.97 -13.09 28.65
C SER A 227 5.99 -12.03 28.14
N ALA A 228 5.26 -11.37 29.04
CA ALA A 228 4.42 -10.23 28.67
C ALA A 228 5.22 -9.10 27.98
N SER A 229 6.48 -8.89 28.38
CA SER A 229 7.39 -7.91 27.75
C SER A 229 7.79 -8.24 26.32
N SER A 230 7.59 -9.48 25.85
CA SER A 230 7.84 -9.90 24.46
C SER A 230 6.55 -10.01 23.63
N ARG A 231 5.47 -9.35 24.09
CA ARG A 231 4.18 -9.28 23.39
C ARG A 231 3.80 -7.84 23.09
N MET A 232 3.23 -7.63 21.92
CA MET A 232 2.54 -6.39 21.53
C MET A 232 1.05 -6.65 21.77
N GLU A 233 0.51 -6.08 22.85
CA GLU A 233 -0.86 -6.32 23.30
C GLU A 233 -1.74 -5.07 23.12
N ASN A 234 -2.99 -5.27 22.71
CA ASN A 234 -3.96 -4.19 22.52
C ASN A 234 -4.29 -3.53 23.86
N SER A 235 -3.89 -2.27 24.02
CA SER A 235 -4.07 -1.52 25.26
C SER A 235 -5.40 -0.77 25.37
N LYS A 236 -6.34 -0.99 24.44
CA LYS A 236 -7.63 -0.27 24.44
C LYS A 236 -8.55 -0.65 25.60
N PRO A 237 -9.41 0.28 26.05
CA PRO A 237 -10.46 -0.03 27.01
C PRO A 237 -11.28 -1.26 26.61
N GLY A 238 -11.50 -2.17 27.56
CA GLY A 238 -12.26 -3.42 27.35
C GLY A 238 -11.47 -4.60 26.80
N TRP A 239 -10.21 -4.41 26.37
CA TRP A 239 -9.30 -5.51 26.05
C TRP A 239 -8.61 -5.99 27.33
N THR A 240 -8.46 -7.31 27.46
CA THR A 240 -7.85 -7.95 28.64
C THR A 240 -6.36 -8.20 28.39
N PRO A 241 -5.41 -7.59 29.13
CA PRO A 241 -3.97 -7.85 28.94
C PRO A 241 -3.56 -9.29 29.27
N GLY A 242 -2.41 -9.73 28.76
CA GLY A 242 -1.79 -11.02 29.04
C GLY A 242 -2.38 -12.23 28.30
N VAL A 243 -3.51 -12.08 27.59
CA VAL A 243 -4.24 -13.19 26.95
C VAL A 243 -4.20 -13.14 25.42
N THR A 244 -4.36 -14.30 24.79
CA THR A 244 -4.30 -14.49 23.32
C THR A 244 -5.30 -13.64 22.54
N ALA A 245 -6.44 -13.30 23.17
CA ALA A 245 -7.45 -12.43 22.58
C ALA A 245 -6.93 -11.00 22.33
N SER A 246 -5.95 -10.52 23.11
CA SER A 246 -5.40 -9.17 23.03
C SER A 246 -3.96 -9.09 22.53
N THR A 247 -3.27 -10.21 22.29
CA THR A 247 -1.91 -10.17 21.70
C THR A 247 -1.97 -10.13 20.18
N PHE A 248 -1.29 -9.14 19.59
CA PHE A 248 -1.14 -8.95 18.14
C PHE A 248 0.13 -9.61 17.59
N ARG A 249 1.28 -9.37 18.26
CA ARG A 249 2.60 -9.88 17.88
C ARG A 249 3.31 -10.49 19.10
N TRP A 250 3.94 -11.63 18.89
CA TRP A 250 4.82 -12.36 19.80
C TRP A 250 6.25 -12.25 19.27
N ALA A 251 7.12 -11.51 19.95
CA ALA A 251 8.53 -11.36 19.57
C ALA A 251 9.36 -12.54 20.10
N LEU A 252 10.42 -12.93 19.38
CA LEU A 252 11.32 -14.01 19.80
C LEU A 252 12.00 -13.63 21.13
N ASN A 253 11.71 -14.36 22.20
CA ASN A 253 12.22 -14.06 23.54
C ASN A 253 13.29 -15.05 24.03
N ARG A 254 13.37 -16.25 23.43
CA ARG A 254 14.34 -17.28 23.83
C ARG A 254 14.66 -18.24 22.69
N ILE A 255 15.91 -18.70 22.63
CA ILE A 255 16.41 -19.74 21.74
C ILE A 255 17.09 -20.81 22.61
N ARG A 256 16.84 -22.09 22.34
CA ARG A 256 17.48 -23.23 23.01
C ARG A 256 17.93 -24.27 21.98
N ASP A 257 19.19 -24.69 22.04
CA ASP A 257 19.69 -25.80 21.21
C ASP A 257 19.51 -27.17 21.89
N ILE A 258 19.82 -28.24 21.14
CA ILE A 258 19.76 -29.63 21.62
C ILE A 258 20.78 -29.94 22.73
N ASN A 259 21.81 -29.11 22.90
CA ASN A 259 22.85 -29.24 23.92
C ASN A 259 22.52 -28.42 25.18
N GLY A 260 21.34 -27.81 25.25
CA GLY A 260 20.88 -27.00 26.37
C GLY A 260 21.53 -25.62 26.46
N ASN A 261 22.24 -25.15 25.42
CA ASN A 261 22.71 -23.78 25.36
C ASN A 261 21.50 -22.85 25.12
N GLU A 262 21.48 -21.69 25.78
CA GLU A 262 20.38 -20.74 25.67
C GLU A 262 20.83 -19.31 25.33
N THR A 263 19.97 -18.65 24.56
CA THR A 263 19.98 -17.22 24.29
C THR A 263 18.61 -16.65 24.68
N TYR A 264 18.62 -15.51 25.34
CA TYR A 264 17.45 -14.77 25.80
C TYR A 264 17.42 -13.39 25.13
N LEU A 265 16.23 -12.92 24.77
CA LEU A 265 16.02 -11.61 24.18
C LEU A 265 15.00 -10.85 25.03
N THR A 266 15.37 -9.64 25.42
CA THR A 266 14.52 -8.76 26.23
C THR A 266 14.18 -7.50 25.46
N TYR A 267 12.99 -6.97 25.75
CA TYR A 267 12.40 -5.85 25.04
C TYR A 267 11.93 -4.78 26.01
N THR A 268 11.85 -3.55 25.53
CA THR A 268 11.21 -2.41 26.20
C THR A 268 10.07 -1.88 25.34
N THR A 269 8.94 -1.57 25.96
CA THR A 269 7.77 -1.00 25.27
C THR A 269 7.73 0.52 25.45
N ASP A 270 7.43 1.26 24.40
CA ASP A 270 7.20 2.72 24.41
C ASP A 270 6.07 3.02 23.43
N SER A 271 4.97 3.66 23.89
CA SER A 271 3.77 3.94 23.09
C SER A 271 3.29 2.77 22.20
N GLY A 272 3.14 1.59 22.79
CA GLY A 272 2.71 0.36 22.09
C GLY A 272 3.81 -0.33 21.28
N GLN A 273 4.87 0.37 20.88
CA GLN A 273 5.97 -0.19 20.08
C GLN A 273 6.93 -1.00 20.94
N LEU A 274 7.34 -2.17 20.44
CA LEU A 274 8.37 -3.02 21.06
C LEU A 274 9.75 -2.72 20.47
N TYR A 275 10.73 -2.49 21.34
CA TYR A 275 12.13 -2.31 20.97
C TYR A 275 12.97 -3.39 21.63
N LEU A 276 13.82 -4.08 20.88
CA LEU A 276 14.81 -5.01 21.43
C LEU A 276 15.81 -4.20 22.28
N SER A 277 16.00 -4.57 23.54
CA SER A 277 16.86 -3.84 24.49
C SER A 277 18.14 -4.59 24.84
N GLN A 278 18.08 -5.93 24.94
CA GLN A 278 19.27 -6.76 25.13
C GLN A 278 19.09 -8.18 24.59
N ILE A 279 20.18 -8.76 24.06
CA ILE A 279 20.32 -10.20 23.87
C ILE A 279 21.34 -10.72 24.89
N SER A 280 20.94 -11.67 25.74
CA SER A 280 21.80 -12.32 26.74
C SER A 280 22.04 -13.78 26.35
N TYR A 281 23.29 -14.22 26.21
CA TYR A 281 23.63 -15.53 25.63
C TYR A 281 24.82 -16.20 26.31
N ASN A 282 25.22 -17.37 25.78
CA ASN A 282 26.22 -18.28 26.34
C ASN A 282 25.82 -18.88 27.71
N ALA A 283 24.52 -18.95 27.98
CA ALA A 283 23.94 -19.69 29.09
C ALA A 283 23.84 -21.19 28.74
N ASN A 284 23.73 -22.07 29.75
CA ASN A 284 23.41 -23.48 29.54
C ASN A 284 22.54 -24.02 30.70
N VAL A 285 21.48 -24.78 30.39
CA VAL A 285 20.51 -25.28 31.38
C VAL A 285 20.83 -26.64 31.98
N ASN A 286 21.83 -27.36 31.46
CA ASN A 286 22.21 -28.66 32.01
C ASN A 286 22.80 -28.49 33.42
N THR A 287 22.54 -29.42 34.32
CA THR A 287 22.98 -29.32 35.71
C THR A 287 24.50 -29.52 35.85
N PRO A 288 25.25 -28.63 36.52
CA PRO A 288 24.81 -27.36 37.13
C PRO A 288 24.63 -26.25 36.08
N ALA A 289 23.47 -25.60 36.10
CA ALA A 289 23.13 -24.57 35.12
C ALA A 289 24.11 -23.38 35.17
N ILE A 290 24.45 -22.87 33.99
CA ILE A 290 25.40 -21.77 33.79
C ILE A 290 24.62 -20.54 33.30
N PRO A 291 24.68 -19.39 34.00
CA PRO A 291 23.99 -18.18 33.57
C PRO A 291 24.57 -17.60 32.28
N ALA A 292 23.81 -16.72 31.62
CA ALA A 292 24.33 -15.93 30.51
C ALA A 292 25.56 -15.13 30.96
N THR A 293 26.59 -15.12 30.12
CA THR A 293 27.89 -14.48 30.40
C THR A 293 28.24 -13.40 29.39
N HIS A 294 27.49 -13.32 28.30
CA HIS A 294 27.68 -12.37 27.21
C HIS A 294 26.38 -11.64 26.92
N THR A 295 26.48 -10.37 26.58
CA THR A 295 25.33 -9.55 26.19
C THR A 295 25.58 -8.83 24.87
N VAL A 296 24.49 -8.46 24.19
CA VAL A 296 24.47 -7.40 23.18
C VAL A 296 23.41 -6.42 23.62
N ASP A 297 23.82 -5.22 23.97
CA ASP A 297 22.94 -4.16 24.48
C ASP A 297 22.57 -3.20 23.34
N PHE A 298 21.30 -2.78 23.30
CA PHE A 298 20.77 -1.87 22.28
C PHE A 298 20.32 -0.56 22.94
N LEU A 299 20.96 0.54 22.58
CA LEU A 299 20.65 1.87 23.10
C LEU A 299 19.78 2.64 22.10
N LEU A 300 18.74 3.26 22.63
CA LEU A 300 17.78 4.05 21.87
C LEU A 300 17.98 5.54 22.12
N GLU A 301 17.70 6.35 21.11
CA GLU A 301 17.51 7.80 21.22
C GLU A 301 16.13 8.23 20.70
N ASN A 302 15.70 9.43 21.08
CA ASN A 302 14.48 10.03 20.53
C ASN A 302 14.72 10.53 19.10
N ARG A 303 13.66 10.60 18.30
CA ARG A 303 13.66 11.12 16.92
C ARG A 303 12.56 12.17 16.75
N SER A 304 12.68 13.04 15.74
CA SER A 304 11.61 13.98 15.38
C SER A 304 10.63 13.41 14.35
N ASP A 305 11.06 12.46 13.51
CA ASP A 305 10.20 11.81 12.51
C ASP A 305 9.46 10.61 13.12
N THR A 306 8.54 10.89 14.04
CA THR A 306 7.72 9.84 14.66
C THR A 306 6.70 9.30 13.68
N ASN A 307 6.56 7.98 13.61
CA ASN A 307 5.55 7.30 12.81
C ASN A 307 4.46 6.72 13.75
N ILE A 308 3.20 6.89 13.35
CA ILE A 308 2.01 6.36 14.00
C ILE A 308 1.45 5.28 13.07
N THR A 309 1.05 4.13 13.61
CA THR A 309 0.34 3.07 12.87
C THR A 309 -0.74 2.43 13.74
N LEU A 310 -1.84 2.06 13.10
CA LEU A 310 -3.01 1.39 13.69
C LEU A 310 -3.35 0.07 12.99
N GLU A 311 -2.48 -0.46 12.13
CA GLU A 311 -2.58 -1.82 11.54
C GLU A 311 -2.86 -2.91 12.60
N ALA A 312 -2.35 -2.72 13.82
CA ALA A 312 -2.55 -3.61 14.94
C ALA A 312 -3.94 -3.48 15.60
N GLY A 313 -4.81 -2.57 15.15
CA GLY A 313 -6.11 -2.26 15.76
C GLY A 313 -6.03 -1.37 17.01
N PHE A 314 -4.84 -0.86 17.32
CA PHE A 314 -4.59 0.14 18.35
C PHE A 314 -3.34 0.95 17.97
N ARG A 315 -3.24 2.16 18.52
CA ARG A 315 -2.15 3.10 18.24
C ARG A 315 -0.80 2.55 18.71
N VAL A 316 0.12 2.39 17.77
CA VAL A 316 1.54 2.08 18.00
C VAL A 316 2.37 3.23 17.45
N GLU A 317 3.32 3.76 18.23
CA GLU A 317 4.16 4.87 17.81
C GLU A 317 5.66 4.56 17.87
N THR A 318 6.35 4.72 16.74
CA THR A 318 7.81 4.61 16.68
C THR A 318 8.45 5.95 17.04
N ARG A 319 8.52 6.23 18.35
CA ARG A 319 9.10 7.47 18.92
C ARG A 319 10.63 7.45 19.10
N LYS A 320 11.26 6.29 18.95
CA LYS A 320 12.70 6.10 19.20
C LYS A 320 13.38 5.41 18.03
N ARG A 321 14.70 5.57 17.95
CA ARG A 321 15.57 4.87 16.99
C ARG A 321 16.84 4.35 17.68
N LEU A 322 17.44 3.30 17.11
CA LEU A 322 18.68 2.68 17.56
C LEU A 322 19.87 3.62 17.32
N SER A 323 20.53 4.08 18.38
CA SER A 323 21.72 4.93 18.29
C SER A 323 23.02 4.17 18.49
N GLN A 324 23.00 3.08 19.26
CA GLN A 324 24.20 2.30 19.55
C GLN A 324 23.90 0.83 19.84
N ILE A 325 24.80 -0.05 19.38
CA ILE A 325 24.83 -1.47 19.75
C ILE A 325 26.15 -1.75 20.49
N THR A 326 26.14 -2.51 21.58
CA THR A 326 27.37 -2.86 22.33
C THR A 326 27.39 -4.34 22.70
N ALA A 327 28.32 -5.09 22.09
CA ALA A 327 28.58 -6.50 22.42
C ALA A 327 29.58 -6.60 23.58
N LYS A 328 29.29 -7.45 24.56
CA LYS A 328 30.08 -7.62 25.79
C LYS A 328 30.35 -9.09 26.13
N ALA A 329 31.51 -9.35 26.72
CA ALA A 329 31.96 -10.64 27.24
C ALA A 329 32.36 -10.54 28.72
N ASN A 330 31.62 -11.23 29.59
CA ASN A 330 31.75 -11.14 31.04
C ASN A 330 31.72 -9.68 31.54
N GLY A 331 30.86 -8.84 30.95
CA GLY A 331 30.73 -7.41 31.23
C GLY A 331 31.69 -6.50 30.45
N ASN A 332 32.79 -7.02 29.90
CA ASN A 332 33.80 -6.22 29.18
C ASN A 332 33.38 -5.97 27.72
N PRO A 333 33.64 -4.78 27.13
CA PRO A 333 33.32 -4.50 25.74
C PRO A 333 34.13 -5.35 24.76
N VAL A 334 33.48 -5.76 23.67
CA VAL A 334 34.06 -6.55 22.57
C VAL A 334 34.03 -5.74 21.27
N ARG A 335 32.86 -5.15 21.00
CA ARG A 335 32.60 -4.18 19.94
C ARG A 335 31.49 -3.22 20.35
N ARG A 336 31.60 -1.97 19.89
CA ARG A 336 30.51 -0.98 19.96
C ARG A 336 30.30 -0.38 18.58
N TYR A 337 29.05 -0.31 18.15
CA TYR A 337 28.63 0.29 16.88
C TYR A 337 27.82 1.56 17.20
N VAL A 338 28.23 2.71 16.68
CA VAL A 338 27.48 3.98 16.80
C VAL A 338 26.85 4.31 15.45
N LEU A 339 25.54 4.54 15.47
CA LEU A 339 24.72 4.83 14.30
C LEU A 339 24.50 6.34 14.21
N GLY A 340 24.97 6.97 13.13
CA GLY A 340 24.74 8.38 12.83
C GLY A 340 23.59 8.54 11.84
N TYR A 341 22.74 9.55 12.05
CA TYR A 341 21.58 9.82 11.21
C TYR A 341 21.56 11.26 10.71
N ASN A 342 21.10 11.44 9.47
CA ASN A 342 20.68 12.72 8.93
C ASN A 342 19.16 12.68 8.67
N TYR A 343 18.51 13.83 8.61
CA TYR A 343 17.13 13.93 8.12
C TYR A 343 17.12 14.18 6.61
N SER A 344 16.23 13.50 5.89
CA SER A 344 15.97 13.72 4.47
C SER A 344 15.50 15.15 4.22
N ALA A 345 16.10 15.84 3.25
CA ALA A 345 15.65 17.18 2.86
C ALA A 345 14.29 17.19 2.14
N SER A 346 13.89 16.07 1.53
CA SER A 346 12.63 15.95 0.79
C SER A 346 11.47 15.42 1.64
N THR A 347 11.76 14.69 2.72
CA THR A 347 10.75 13.91 3.49
C THR A 347 10.87 14.06 5.02
N SER A 348 11.88 14.78 5.53
CA SER A 348 12.21 14.90 6.96
C SER A 348 12.47 13.58 7.73
N ARG A 349 12.50 12.43 7.05
CA ARG A 349 12.69 11.11 7.69
C ARG A 349 14.15 10.81 8.02
N SER A 350 14.37 9.98 9.04
CA SER A 350 15.68 9.51 9.50
C SER A 350 16.35 8.62 8.46
N LEU A 351 17.49 9.08 7.94
CA LEU A 351 18.38 8.35 7.05
C LEU A 351 19.66 7.97 7.82
N LEU A 352 19.99 6.69 7.90
CA LEU A 352 21.24 6.23 8.54
C LEU A 352 22.42 6.70 7.68
N SER A 353 23.13 7.73 8.12
CA SER A 353 24.23 8.35 7.37
C SER A 353 25.59 7.73 7.66
N SER A 354 25.76 7.10 8.83
CA SER A 354 26.99 6.36 9.14
C SER A 354 26.84 5.25 10.18
N VAL A 355 27.75 4.27 10.13
CA VAL A 355 28.00 3.31 11.22
C VAL A 355 29.49 3.30 11.54
N THR A 356 29.83 3.61 12.79
CA THR A 356 31.21 3.62 13.30
C THR A 356 31.44 2.44 14.25
N GLU A 357 32.34 1.51 13.88
CA GLU A 357 32.75 0.39 14.72
C GLU A 357 33.92 0.77 15.62
N TYR A 358 33.77 0.56 16.92
CA TYR A 358 34.79 0.70 17.96
C TYR A 358 35.26 -0.68 18.45
N GLY A 359 36.56 -0.79 18.72
CA GLY A 359 37.21 -1.99 19.24
C GLY A 359 36.87 -2.31 20.71
N SER A 360 37.54 -3.33 21.25
CA SER A 360 37.38 -3.78 22.63
C SER A 360 38.01 -2.86 23.68
N ASP A 361 38.75 -1.83 23.26
CA ASP A 361 39.24 -0.75 24.12
C ASP A 361 38.19 0.36 24.32
N ASP A 362 37.06 0.28 23.59
CA ASP A 362 35.96 1.24 23.55
C ASP A 362 36.35 2.66 23.08
N VAL A 363 37.55 2.82 22.50
CA VAL A 363 38.13 4.12 22.11
C VAL A 363 38.61 4.11 20.66
N SER A 364 39.33 3.07 20.24
CA SER A 364 39.82 2.95 18.87
C SER A 364 38.67 2.60 17.93
N ALA A 365 38.50 3.41 16.86
CA ALA A 365 37.48 3.20 15.85
C ALA A 365 38.07 2.82 14.49
N LEU A 366 37.35 1.99 13.74
CA LEU A 366 37.53 1.88 12.30
C LEU A 366 36.99 3.15 11.59
N PRO A 367 37.45 3.47 10.37
CA PRO A 367 36.81 4.49 9.56
C PRO A 367 35.30 4.23 9.43
N PRO A 368 34.42 5.24 9.64
CA PRO A 368 32.99 5.05 9.53
C PRO A 368 32.57 4.55 8.15
N LEU A 369 31.68 3.56 8.11
CA LEU A 369 30.93 3.23 6.91
C LEU A 369 29.87 4.32 6.72
N THR A 370 29.80 4.94 5.55
CA THR A 370 28.91 6.08 5.27
C THR A 370 27.93 5.78 4.14
N PHE A 371 26.74 6.39 4.21
CA PHE A 371 25.68 6.21 3.23
C PHE A 371 25.16 7.55 2.71
N SER A 372 24.78 7.57 1.43
CA SER A 372 24.14 8.69 0.75
C SER A 372 22.88 8.20 0.05
N TYR A 373 21.82 8.99 0.13
CA TYR A 373 20.51 8.68 -0.43
C TYR A 373 20.18 9.67 -1.55
N GLN A 374 19.30 9.25 -2.47
CA GLN A 374 18.74 10.16 -3.46
C GLN A 374 17.91 11.25 -2.76
N GLY A 375 18.20 12.51 -3.07
CA GLY A 375 17.28 13.62 -2.81
C GLY A 375 16.37 13.81 -4.02
N LYS A 376 15.07 13.98 -3.81
CA LYS A 376 14.13 14.35 -4.86
C LYS A 376 14.03 15.89 -4.91
N PRO A 377 14.43 16.56 -5.99
CA PRO A 377 14.18 17.99 -6.15
C PRO A 377 12.68 18.25 -6.37
N PHE A 378 12.20 19.41 -5.94
CA PHE A 378 10.78 19.81 -6.05
C PHE A 378 10.44 20.51 -7.39
N GLU A 379 11.30 20.38 -8.40
CA GLU A 379 11.10 20.99 -9.72
C GLU A 379 10.47 19.99 -10.71
N PHE A 380 9.59 20.49 -11.58
CA PHE A 380 9.10 19.70 -12.71
C PHE A 380 10.21 19.52 -13.75
N GLU A 381 10.22 18.35 -14.40
CA GLU A 381 11.05 18.14 -15.58
C GLU A 381 10.66 19.07 -16.74
N ALA A 382 11.56 19.20 -17.72
CA ALA A 382 11.28 19.97 -18.93
C ALA A 382 10.07 19.40 -19.68
N GLN A 383 9.21 20.27 -20.20
CA GLN A 383 8.02 19.87 -20.96
C GLN A 383 8.40 18.94 -22.14
N SER A 384 7.85 17.73 -22.14
CA SER A 384 7.97 16.76 -23.23
C SER A 384 6.68 16.72 -24.08
N ILE A 385 6.82 16.36 -25.36
CA ILE A 385 5.68 16.15 -26.27
C ILE A 385 5.44 14.64 -26.40
N TRP A 386 4.25 14.19 -26.01
CA TRP A 386 3.83 12.80 -26.12
C TRP A 386 3.16 12.56 -27.50
N PRO A 387 3.77 11.76 -28.41
CA PRO A 387 3.19 11.43 -29.70
C PRO A 387 2.12 10.34 -29.57
N GLY A 388 1.41 10.09 -30.66
CA GLY A 388 0.46 8.98 -30.79
C GLY A 388 -0.95 9.26 -30.28
N VAL A 389 -1.22 10.40 -29.65
CA VAL A 389 -2.56 10.81 -29.18
C VAL A 389 -3.60 10.72 -30.33
N SER A 390 -4.63 9.90 -30.14
CA SER A 390 -5.75 9.72 -31.07
C SER A 390 -6.95 10.56 -30.61
N SER A 391 -7.52 11.34 -31.54
CA SER A 391 -8.80 12.05 -31.35
C SER A 391 -10.02 11.28 -31.87
N GLN A 392 -9.85 10.02 -32.31
CA GLN A 392 -10.87 9.26 -33.07
C GLN A 392 -11.40 10.01 -34.30
N GLY A 393 -10.56 10.85 -34.93
CA GLY A 393 -10.92 11.68 -36.09
C GLY A 393 -11.68 12.96 -35.75
N GLN A 394 -11.85 13.30 -34.46
CA GLN A 394 -12.51 14.53 -34.04
C GLN A 394 -11.59 15.76 -34.19
N THR A 395 -12.22 16.89 -34.47
CA THR A 395 -11.58 18.22 -34.56
C THR A 395 -11.67 19.00 -33.26
N ASP A 396 -12.53 18.60 -32.33
CA ASP A 396 -12.59 19.18 -30.99
C ASP A 396 -11.33 18.77 -30.20
N PRO A 397 -10.50 19.73 -29.75
CA PRO A 397 -9.25 19.43 -29.03
C PRO A 397 -9.48 18.70 -27.71
N ALA A 398 -10.70 18.71 -27.16
CA ALA A 398 -11.05 17.97 -25.95
C ALA A 398 -10.78 16.46 -26.09
N TRP A 399 -10.92 15.89 -27.30
CA TRP A 399 -10.57 14.48 -27.56
C TRP A 399 -9.07 14.15 -27.49
N ASN A 400 -8.20 15.18 -27.43
CA ASN A 400 -6.76 15.02 -27.20
C ASN A 400 -6.39 15.15 -25.71
N GLY A 401 -7.36 15.43 -24.82
CA GLY A 401 -7.15 15.55 -23.38
C GLY A 401 -6.72 14.25 -22.71
N ILE A 402 -6.25 14.38 -21.47
CA ILE A 402 -5.99 13.26 -20.55
C ILE A 402 -7.23 12.88 -19.72
N GLN A 403 -8.07 13.88 -19.40
CA GLN A 403 -9.36 13.70 -18.76
C GLN A 403 -10.33 14.70 -19.36
N THR A 404 -11.53 14.26 -19.73
CA THR A 404 -12.51 15.13 -20.41
C THR A 404 -13.93 14.63 -20.20
N SER A 405 -14.79 15.55 -19.76
CA SER A 405 -16.22 15.34 -19.61
C SER A 405 -17.05 16.28 -20.48
N ASP A 406 -18.31 15.92 -20.73
CA ASP A 406 -19.28 16.84 -21.34
C ASP A 406 -20.00 17.70 -20.28
N GLN A 407 -20.91 18.57 -20.74
CA GLN A 407 -21.70 19.47 -19.88
C GLN A 407 -22.61 18.75 -18.86
N SER A 408 -22.85 17.44 -19.04
CA SER A 408 -23.62 16.60 -18.11
C SER A 408 -22.74 15.85 -17.12
N GLY A 409 -21.42 16.04 -17.17
CA GLY A 409 -20.44 15.33 -16.34
C GLY A 409 -20.05 13.94 -16.86
N GLU A 410 -20.52 13.53 -18.05
CA GLU A 410 -20.13 12.24 -18.63
C GLU A 410 -18.65 12.26 -19.04
N VAL A 411 -17.81 11.42 -18.43
CA VAL A 411 -16.38 11.32 -18.79
C VAL A 411 -16.24 10.44 -20.02
N TYR A 412 -15.73 11.00 -21.12
CA TYR A 412 -15.55 10.31 -22.40
C TYR A 412 -14.08 10.14 -22.82
N VAL A 413 -13.15 10.81 -22.13
CA VAL A 413 -11.71 10.52 -22.15
C VAL A 413 -11.19 10.50 -20.71
N GLY A 414 -10.37 9.52 -20.36
CA GLY A 414 -9.75 9.39 -19.04
C GLY A 414 -8.45 8.61 -19.09
N LEU A 415 -7.71 8.63 -17.98
CA LEU A 415 -6.51 7.81 -17.77
C LEU A 415 -6.80 6.71 -16.73
N ILE A 416 -6.54 5.45 -17.09
CA ILE A 416 -6.67 4.29 -16.22
C ILE A 416 -5.59 3.29 -16.65
N ASP A 417 -4.79 2.72 -15.74
CA ASP A 417 -3.95 1.56 -16.08
C ASP A 417 -4.88 0.37 -16.36
N VAL A 418 -4.85 -0.15 -17.59
CA VAL A 418 -5.75 -1.23 -18.01
C VAL A 418 -5.08 -2.59 -18.21
N ASP A 419 -3.76 -2.69 -18.04
CA ASP A 419 -3.04 -3.96 -18.18
C ASP A 419 -1.97 -4.27 -17.11
N ARG A 420 -1.93 -3.46 -16.04
CA ARG A 420 -1.09 -3.56 -14.84
C ARG A 420 0.41 -3.37 -15.10
N ASP A 421 0.77 -2.52 -16.05
CA ASP A 421 2.17 -2.13 -16.25
C ASP A 421 2.63 -0.95 -15.39
N GLY A 422 1.72 -0.35 -14.62
CA GLY A 422 1.97 0.79 -13.74
C GLY A 422 1.88 2.14 -14.45
N LEU A 423 1.49 2.18 -15.73
CA LEU A 423 1.33 3.40 -16.51
C LEU A 423 -0.15 3.64 -16.85
N PRO A 424 -0.73 4.80 -16.51
CA PRO A 424 -2.12 5.08 -16.86
C PRO A 424 -2.33 5.19 -18.38
N ASP A 425 -3.21 4.36 -18.93
CA ASP A 425 -3.56 4.29 -20.36
C ASP A 425 -4.71 5.24 -20.71
N ARG A 426 -4.77 5.70 -21.97
CA ARG A 426 -5.92 6.51 -22.44
C ARG A 426 -7.10 5.61 -22.73
N VAL A 427 -8.10 5.67 -21.86
CA VAL A 427 -9.43 5.10 -22.08
C VAL A 427 -10.31 6.16 -22.73
N MET A 428 -11.06 5.78 -23.77
CA MET A 428 -12.02 6.66 -24.44
C MET A 428 -13.34 5.95 -24.73
N ARG A 429 -14.47 6.66 -24.63
CA ARG A 429 -15.74 6.22 -25.21
C ARG A 429 -15.61 6.12 -26.73
N ASN A 430 -16.26 5.15 -27.38
CA ASN A 430 -16.37 5.12 -28.85
C ASN A 430 -17.07 6.40 -29.34
N PHE A 431 -16.47 7.15 -30.27
CA PHE A 431 -17.08 8.39 -30.76
C PHE A 431 -18.39 8.15 -31.53
N ALA A 432 -18.46 7.10 -32.35
CA ALA A 432 -19.58 6.86 -33.25
C ALA A 432 -20.56 5.83 -32.68
N SER A 433 -21.85 6.01 -32.97
CA SER A 433 -22.86 4.97 -32.74
C SER A 433 -22.65 3.79 -33.70
N PRO A 434 -22.79 2.52 -33.27
CA PRO A 434 -23.18 2.09 -31.92
C PRO A 434 -22.05 2.27 -30.90
N TYR A 435 -22.39 2.83 -29.74
CA TYR A 435 -21.47 2.88 -28.59
C TYR A 435 -21.46 1.49 -27.95
N ASN A 436 -20.54 0.62 -28.39
CA ASN A 436 -20.50 -0.80 -28.00
C ASN A 436 -19.06 -1.29 -27.68
N GLN A 437 -18.13 -0.35 -27.53
CA GLN A 437 -16.72 -0.59 -27.23
C GLN A 437 -16.13 0.62 -26.50
N TYR A 438 -15.04 0.40 -25.79
CA TYR A 438 -14.10 1.47 -25.44
C TYR A 438 -12.93 1.47 -26.43
N VAL A 439 -12.33 2.64 -26.66
CA VAL A 439 -11.14 2.80 -27.49
C VAL A 439 -9.98 3.10 -26.55
N ILE A 440 -9.00 2.19 -26.50
CA ILE A 440 -7.86 2.28 -25.58
C ILE A 440 -6.60 2.64 -26.36
N GLN A 441 -5.74 3.49 -25.80
CA GLN A 441 -4.34 3.59 -26.22
C GLN A 441 -3.43 3.31 -25.03
N ARG A 442 -2.60 2.27 -25.14
CA ARG A 442 -1.65 1.93 -24.10
C ARG A 442 -0.56 3.00 -24.00
N ASN A 443 -0.18 3.34 -22.78
CA ASN A 443 0.93 4.21 -22.46
C ASN A 443 2.27 3.51 -22.77
N THR A 444 3.29 4.27 -23.15
CA THR A 444 4.65 3.76 -23.43
C THR A 444 5.73 4.46 -22.60
N GLY A 445 5.34 5.19 -21.55
CA GLY A 445 6.20 6.05 -20.73
C GLY A 445 6.70 7.31 -21.45
N SER A 446 6.35 7.48 -22.73
CA SER A 446 6.85 8.56 -23.60
C SER A 446 5.85 8.98 -24.69
N GLY A 447 4.64 8.40 -24.68
CA GLY A 447 3.65 8.51 -25.75
C GLY A 447 2.58 7.43 -25.63
N PHE A 448 1.75 7.28 -26.66
CA PHE A 448 0.67 6.29 -26.71
C PHE A 448 0.72 5.40 -27.95
N THR A 449 0.28 4.15 -27.81
CA THR A 449 0.16 3.18 -28.90
C THR A 449 -1.02 3.48 -29.83
N GLY A 450 -1.20 2.64 -30.86
CA GLY A 450 -2.45 2.61 -31.64
C GLY A 450 -3.68 2.23 -30.81
N ASN A 451 -4.85 2.40 -31.42
CA ASN A 451 -6.15 2.16 -30.79
C ASN A 451 -6.48 0.66 -30.67
N TYR A 452 -6.82 0.20 -29.47
CA TYR A 452 -7.43 -1.11 -29.21
C TYR A 452 -8.94 -0.98 -28.94
N ALA A 453 -9.72 -1.93 -29.46
CA ALA A 453 -11.18 -1.96 -29.32
C ALA A 453 -11.62 -2.92 -28.20
N TRP A 454 -11.92 -2.36 -27.03
CA TRP A 454 -12.32 -3.11 -25.84
C TRP A 454 -13.78 -3.56 -25.93
N THR A 455 -13.96 -4.88 -26.03
CA THR A 455 -15.27 -5.56 -26.25
C THR A 455 -15.29 -6.94 -25.57
N PRO A 456 -16.46 -7.57 -25.32
CA PRO A 456 -17.82 -7.07 -25.54
C PRO A 456 -18.29 -6.18 -24.37
N LEU A 457 -18.87 -5.03 -24.71
CA LEU A 457 -19.49 -4.14 -23.73
C LEU A 457 -20.94 -4.59 -23.49
N SER A 458 -21.28 -4.96 -22.25
CA SER A 458 -22.67 -5.21 -21.87
C SER A 458 -23.37 -3.88 -21.62
N SER A 459 -24.32 -3.53 -22.48
CA SER A 459 -24.99 -2.24 -22.43
C SER A 459 -26.37 -2.29 -21.74
N GLN A 460 -26.77 -3.44 -21.19
CA GLN A 460 -28.09 -3.68 -20.59
C GLN A 460 -29.27 -3.26 -21.52
N GLY A 461 -29.08 -3.38 -22.84
CA GLY A 461 -30.06 -2.97 -23.87
C GLY A 461 -30.04 -1.48 -24.21
N GLN A 462 -29.20 -0.68 -23.54
CA GLN A 462 -29.01 0.75 -23.78
C GLN A 462 -27.99 0.97 -24.90
N THR A 463 -28.12 2.06 -25.65
CA THR A 463 -27.17 2.41 -26.75
C THR A 463 -26.92 3.91 -26.83
N SER A 464 -27.04 4.61 -25.70
CA SER A 464 -26.82 6.05 -25.58
C SER A 464 -25.37 6.35 -25.14
N THR A 465 -24.98 7.63 -25.13
CA THR A 465 -23.62 8.02 -24.73
C THR A 465 -23.37 7.77 -23.25
N GLU A 466 -24.37 8.03 -22.41
CA GLU A 466 -24.36 7.90 -20.95
C GLU A 466 -23.86 6.52 -20.50
N TRP A 467 -24.43 5.46 -21.09
CA TRP A 467 -24.18 4.06 -20.74
C TRP A 467 -22.83 3.51 -21.23
N ASN A 468 -22.12 4.30 -22.02
CA ASN A 468 -20.87 3.91 -22.67
C ASN A 468 -19.74 4.91 -22.40
N SER A 469 -20.00 5.89 -21.54
CA SER A 469 -18.99 6.74 -20.91
C SER A 469 -18.10 5.94 -19.97
N ILE A 470 -16.94 6.48 -19.63
CA ILE A 470 -16.00 5.90 -18.66
C ILE A 470 -16.54 6.13 -17.25
N ARG A 471 -17.14 7.30 -17.05
CA ARG A 471 -17.98 7.61 -15.90
C ARG A 471 -19.29 8.20 -16.40
N GLY A 472 -20.40 7.53 -16.11
CA GLY A 472 -21.74 7.93 -16.54
C GLY A 472 -22.52 8.53 -15.38
N GLN A 473 -23.11 9.71 -15.59
CA GLN A 473 -24.04 10.34 -14.64
C GLN A 473 -25.46 10.38 -15.22
N THR A 474 -26.46 10.24 -14.36
CA THR A 474 -27.86 10.49 -14.73
C THR A 474 -28.07 11.99 -15.03
N LYS A 475 -29.11 12.33 -15.78
CA LYS A 475 -29.41 13.72 -16.18
C LYS A 475 -30.72 14.16 -15.57
N PHE A 476 -30.74 15.31 -14.91
CA PHE A 476 -31.98 15.95 -14.47
C PHE A 476 -32.21 17.23 -15.27
N SER A 477 -33.29 17.25 -16.07
CA SER A 477 -33.62 18.39 -16.92
C SER A 477 -34.42 19.44 -16.14
N LEU A 478 -33.88 20.65 -16.12
CA LEU A 478 -34.50 21.85 -15.56
C LEU A 478 -35.60 22.38 -16.49
N ARG A 479 -36.57 23.12 -15.92
CA ARG A 479 -37.72 23.67 -16.66
C ARG A 479 -37.37 24.73 -17.71
N ASP A 480 -36.16 25.26 -17.67
CA ASP A 480 -35.61 26.24 -18.61
C ASP A 480 -34.81 25.58 -19.76
N GLY A 481 -34.70 24.24 -19.77
CA GLY A 481 -33.93 23.50 -20.77
C GLY A 481 -32.46 23.26 -20.39
N GLY A 482 -32.00 23.72 -19.22
CA GLY A 482 -30.73 23.30 -18.65
C GLY A 482 -30.78 21.83 -18.17
N ASN A 483 -29.61 21.20 -18.05
CA ASN A 483 -29.46 19.92 -17.36
C ASN A 483 -28.49 20.09 -16.19
N ILE A 484 -28.75 19.39 -15.08
CA ILE A 484 -27.78 19.21 -14.00
C ILE A 484 -27.32 17.75 -13.93
N PRO A 485 -26.04 17.48 -13.62
CA PRO A 485 -25.57 16.12 -13.37
C PRO A 485 -26.27 15.51 -12.17
N GLY A 486 -26.70 14.25 -12.30
CA GLY A 486 -27.26 13.44 -11.24
C GLY A 486 -26.28 12.38 -10.71
N THR A 487 -26.84 11.35 -10.10
CA THR A 487 -26.08 10.21 -9.53
C THR A 487 -25.27 9.47 -10.59
N THR A 488 -24.07 9.03 -10.20
CA THR A 488 -23.23 8.13 -11.00
C THR A 488 -23.93 6.79 -11.17
N HIS A 489 -24.05 6.32 -12.42
CA HIS A 489 -24.65 5.02 -12.76
C HIS A 489 -23.66 4.06 -13.42
N LEU A 490 -22.45 4.52 -13.74
CA LEU A 490 -21.38 3.73 -14.34
C LEU A 490 -20.02 4.32 -13.95
N GLU A 491 -19.07 3.48 -13.52
CA GLU A 491 -17.68 3.89 -13.24
C GLU A 491 -16.71 2.71 -13.46
N PHE A 492 -15.42 3.00 -13.66
CA PHE A 492 -14.34 2.00 -13.72
C PHE A 492 -13.53 2.00 -12.43
N VAL A 493 -13.47 0.86 -11.76
CA VAL A 493 -12.89 0.69 -10.42
C VAL A 493 -12.50 -0.78 -10.24
N ASP A 494 -11.30 -1.09 -9.74
CA ASP A 494 -10.97 -2.47 -9.31
C ASP A 494 -11.84 -2.84 -8.10
N LEU A 495 -12.79 -3.77 -8.30
CA LEU A 495 -13.76 -4.15 -7.27
C LEU A 495 -13.48 -5.55 -6.72
N ASN A 496 -12.78 -6.40 -7.47
CA ASN A 496 -12.44 -7.76 -7.06
C ASN A 496 -11.05 -7.85 -6.36
N GLY A 497 -10.27 -6.77 -6.42
CA GLY A 497 -8.91 -6.64 -5.88
C GLY A 497 -7.88 -7.49 -6.63
N ASP A 498 -8.02 -7.64 -7.94
CA ASP A 498 -7.07 -8.34 -8.78
C ASP A 498 -6.00 -7.41 -9.38
N GLY A 499 -6.27 -6.10 -9.43
CA GLY A 499 -5.41 -5.04 -9.94
C GLY A 499 -5.86 -4.47 -11.30
N LEU A 500 -6.95 -4.94 -11.91
CA LEU A 500 -7.54 -4.35 -13.13
C LEU A 500 -8.78 -3.49 -12.81
N PRO A 501 -9.08 -2.47 -13.63
CA PRO A 501 -10.31 -1.70 -13.48
C PRO A 501 -11.54 -2.51 -13.96
N ASP A 502 -12.46 -2.81 -13.05
CA ASP A 502 -13.76 -3.42 -13.39
C ASP A 502 -14.78 -2.36 -13.80
N ARG A 503 -15.71 -2.70 -14.69
CA ARG A 503 -16.81 -1.80 -15.08
C ARG A 503 -18.03 -2.04 -14.21
N ILE A 504 -18.25 -1.14 -13.25
CA ILE A 504 -19.38 -1.14 -12.32
C ILE A 504 -20.54 -0.35 -12.94
N MET A 505 -21.76 -0.86 -12.83
CA MET A 505 -22.98 -0.25 -13.35
C MET A 505 -24.16 -0.36 -12.38
N ARG A 506 -25.06 0.61 -12.40
CA ARG A 506 -26.43 0.47 -11.90
C ARG A 506 -27.18 -0.51 -12.82
N ASN A 507 -28.13 -1.28 -12.29
CA ASN A 507 -29.04 -2.06 -13.14
C ASN A 507 -30.06 -1.12 -13.80
N ALA A 508 -30.20 -1.13 -15.12
CA ALA A 508 -31.09 -0.25 -15.88
C ALA A 508 -32.58 -0.54 -15.61
N ALA A 509 -32.93 -1.79 -15.28
CA ALA A 509 -34.31 -2.24 -15.04
C ALA A 509 -34.69 -2.27 -13.55
N THR A 510 -33.72 -2.52 -12.65
CA THR A 510 -33.91 -2.50 -11.19
C THR A 510 -32.89 -1.57 -10.51
N PRO A 511 -33.06 -0.24 -10.63
CA PRO A 511 -31.99 0.70 -10.32
C PRO A 511 -31.65 0.85 -8.83
N SER A 512 -32.36 0.14 -7.95
CA SER A 512 -32.13 0.11 -6.50
C SER A 512 -31.28 -1.06 -6.01
N ASN A 513 -31.19 -2.19 -6.74
CA ASN A 513 -30.32 -3.32 -6.38
C ASN A 513 -30.33 -4.44 -7.43
N PRO A 514 -29.26 -5.27 -7.51
CA PRO A 514 -27.88 -5.00 -7.13
C PRO A 514 -27.13 -4.27 -8.26
N TRP A 515 -25.94 -3.73 -7.97
CA TRP A 515 -25.01 -3.29 -9.03
C TRP A 515 -24.68 -4.46 -9.96
N GLN A 516 -24.49 -4.15 -11.23
CA GLN A 516 -24.03 -5.07 -12.26
C GLN A 516 -22.57 -4.77 -12.58
N VAL A 517 -21.72 -5.78 -12.61
CA VAL A 517 -20.27 -5.63 -12.81
C VAL A 517 -19.84 -6.49 -13.99
N GLN A 518 -19.09 -5.90 -14.91
CA GLN A 518 -18.25 -6.64 -15.86
C GLN A 518 -16.81 -6.57 -15.40
N LEU A 519 -16.28 -7.69 -14.93
CA LEU A 519 -14.87 -7.82 -14.62
C LEU A 519 -14.04 -7.69 -15.91
N THR A 520 -12.88 -7.05 -15.85
CA THR A 520 -11.94 -7.04 -16.97
C THR A 520 -11.03 -8.27 -16.95
N THR A 521 -10.39 -8.56 -18.09
CA THR A 521 -9.59 -9.79 -18.29
C THR A 521 -8.09 -9.52 -18.48
N GLY A 522 -7.69 -8.24 -18.54
CA GLY A 522 -6.34 -7.80 -18.92
C GLY A 522 -6.02 -8.00 -20.41
N ILE A 523 -6.99 -8.44 -21.23
CA ILE A 523 -6.79 -8.60 -22.67
C ILE A 523 -6.96 -7.25 -23.36
N LEU A 524 -5.90 -6.76 -24.00
CA LEU A 524 -5.96 -5.59 -24.88
C LEU A 524 -6.79 -5.87 -26.15
N GLY A 525 -8.09 -5.58 -26.10
CA GLY A 525 -8.98 -5.58 -27.27
C GLY A 525 -10.22 -6.46 -27.12
N ALA A 526 -10.44 -7.37 -28.07
CA ALA A 526 -11.60 -8.25 -28.05
C ALA A 526 -11.44 -9.35 -26.99
N GLY A 527 -12.42 -9.45 -26.09
CA GLY A 527 -12.35 -10.26 -24.88
C GLY A 527 -11.91 -9.51 -23.62
N ALA A 528 -11.77 -8.18 -23.67
CA ALA A 528 -11.37 -7.34 -22.54
C ALA A 528 -12.32 -7.42 -21.32
N PHE A 529 -13.60 -7.76 -21.53
CA PHE A 529 -14.60 -7.91 -20.47
C PHE A 529 -15.15 -9.33 -20.38
N GLY A 530 -15.39 -9.76 -19.14
CA GLY A 530 -16.20 -10.94 -18.83
C GLY A 530 -17.70 -10.71 -18.95
N SER A 531 -18.47 -11.72 -18.54
CA SER A 531 -19.92 -11.64 -18.41
C SER A 531 -20.34 -10.68 -17.29
N GLU A 532 -21.43 -9.96 -17.50
CA GLU A 532 -22.08 -9.17 -16.47
C GLU A 532 -22.57 -10.06 -15.29
N SER A 533 -22.32 -9.63 -14.05
CA SER A 533 -22.79 -10.33 -12.86
C SER A 533 -23.25 -9.37 -11.74
N PRO A 534 -24.22 -9.77 -10.90
CA PRO A 534 -24.71 -8.95 -9.79
C PRO A 534 -23.73 -8.90 -8.61
N TRP A 535 -23.38 -7.71 -8.12
CA TRP A 535 -22.37 -7.53 -7.07
C TRP A 535 -22.93 -7.03 -5.73
N GLY A 536 -23.66 -7.93 -5.05
CA GLY A 536 -24.13 -7.75 -3.67
C GLY A 536 -25.18 -6.64 -3.47
N SER A 537 -26.23 -6.95 -2.74
CA SER A 537 -27.24 -5.96 -2.39
C SER A 537 -26.67 -4.85 -1.51
N ILE A 538 -27.00 -3.58 -1.80
CA ILE A 538 -26.93 -2.51 -0.82
C ILE A 538 -27.89 -2.89 0.31
N LEU A 539 -27.39 -2.93 1.53
CA LEU A 539 -28.18 -3.22 2.73
C LEU A 539 -28.37 -1.94 3.55
N SER A 540 -29.50 -1.85 4.26
CA SER A 540 -29.80 -0.74 5.18
C SER A 540 -30.37 -1.28 6.50
N GLU A 541 -30.10 -0.60 7.62
CA GLU A 541 -30.65 -0.98 8.94
C GLU A 541 -32.18 -0.95 9.02
N SER A 542 -32.82 -0.24 8.10
CA SER A 542 -34.27 -0.11 8.00
C SER A 542 -34.71 -0.02 6.55
N ASN A 543 -35.98 -0.27 6.28
CA ASN A 543 -36.58 -0.15 4.95
C ASN A 543 -36.65 1.32 4.44
N ALA A 544 -36.18 2.29 5.23
CA ALA A 544 -36.08 3.70 4.86
C ALA A 544 -34.64 4.05 4.41
N VAL A 545 -34.55 4.73 3.27
CA VAL A 545 -33.31 5.04 2.53
C VAL A 545 -32.64 6.30 3.11
N GLU A 546 -32.28 6.26 4.38
CA GLU A 546 -31.61 7.38 5.10
C GLU A 546 -30.12 7.10 5.34
N TRP A 547 -29.45 6.53 4.33
CA TRP A 547 -28.00 6.36 4.28
C TRP A 547 -27.46 7.15 3.08
N TYR A 548 -26.35 7.82 3.30
CA TYR A 548 -25.76 8.78 2.38
C TYR A 548 -24.24 8.55 2.31
N SER A 549 -23.63 9.01 1.21
CA SER A 549 -22.19 9.28 1.14
C SER A 549 -21.76 10.22 2.27
N ILE A 550 -20.53 10.04 2.75
CA ILE A 550 -19.84 10.95 3.67
C ILE A 550 -19.74 12.35 3.07
N GLN A 551 -19.53 12.44 1.75
CA GLN A 551 -19.48 13.67 0.97
C GLN A 551 -20.87 14.24 0.65
N SER A 552 -21.96 13.52 0.96
CA SER A 552 -23.31 13.98 0.68
C SER A 552 -23.59 15.30 1.40
N GLN A 553 -23.84 16.32 0.60
CA GLN A 553 -24.28 17.62 1.05
C GLN A 553 -25.79 17.53 1.21
N ASN A 554 -26.31 17.88 2.38
CA ASN A 554 -27.73 17.76 2.67
C ASN A 554 -28.51 18.82 1.85
N ILE A 555 -28.97 18.49 0.63
CA ILE A 555 -29.69 19.42 -0.27
C ILE A 555 -31.16 19.61 0.17
N TYR A 556 -31.37 19.97 1.43
CA TYR A 556 -32.58 20.69 1.85
C TYR A 556 -32.39 22.17 1.51
N GLY A 557 -32.57 22.50 0.22
CA GLY A 557 -32.20 23.82 -0.30
C GLY A 557 -32.73 24.12 -1.71
N ILE A 558 -32.95 23.11 -2.55
CA ILE A 558 -34.13 23.21 -3.43
C ILE A 558 -35.34 23.18 -2.50
N PRO A 559 -36.17 24.23 -2.43
CA PRO A 559 -37.47 24.07 -1.82
C PRO A 559 -38.21 22.95 -2.57
N GLU A 560 -39.24 22.40 -1.94
CA GLU A 560 -40.36 21.81 -2.67
C GLU A 560 -40.91 22.88 -3.63
N ARG A 561 -40.28 23.03 -4.80
CA ARG A 561 -40.85 23.82 -5.88
C ARG A 561 -41.93 22.95 -6.48
N ARG A 562 -43.05 22.88 -5.74
CA ARG A 562 -44.39 22.81 -6.31
C ARG A 562 -44.31 23.62 -7.58
N ALA A 563 -44.54 22.94 -8.71
CA ALA A 563 -44.80 23.60 -9.96
C ALA A 563 -45.88 24.66 -9.69
N GLY A 564 -45.49 25.94 -9.66
CA GLY A 564 -46.38 27.02 -9.28
C GLY A 564 -47.48 27.17 -10.33
N GLY A 565 -48.61 26.51 -10.11
CA GLY A 565 -49.74 26.43 -11.04
C GLY A 565 -49.65 25.24 -12.01
N GLY A 566 -50.56 24.27 -11.85
CA GLY A 566 -50.74 23.14 -12.77
C GLY A 566 -51.32 21.90 -12.09
N ASP A 567 -52.65 21.76 -12.17
CA ASP A 567 -53.55 20.64 -11.79
C ASP A 567 -53.27 19.67 -10.61
N PRO A 568 -54.28 19.40 -9.76
CA PRO A 568 -54.22 18.37 -8.73
C PRO A 568 -54.47 16.97 -9.33
N GLY A 569 -53.45 16.39 -9.98
CA GLY A 569 -53.57 15.05 -10.57
C GLY A 569 -52.27 14.37 -11.01
N GLU A 570 -51.18 15.11 -11.23
CA GLU A 570 -49.90 14.53 -11.67
C GLU A 570 -49.11 13.92 -10.49
N PRO A 571 -48.65 12.66 -10.59
CA PRO A 571 -47.74 12.07 -9.61
C PRO A 571 -46.35 12.69 -9.77
N ALA A 572 -45.92 13.46 -8.77
CA ALA A 572 -44.57 14.00 -8.74
C ALA A 572 -43.55 12.86 -8.56
N TYR A 573 -42.73 12.63 -9.59
CA TYR A 573 -41.57 11.75 -9.51
C TYR A 573 -40.47 12.45 -8.71
N TYR A 574 -40.27 11.99 -7.48
CA TYR A 574 -39.18 12.42 -6.60
C TYR A 574 -38.11 11.32 -6.56
N GLU A 575 -37.03 11.48 -7.32
CA GLU A 575 -35.81 10.70 -7.14
C GLU A 575 -34.74 11.64 -6.58
N SER A 576 -34.23 11.36 -5.38
CA SER A 576 -33.21 12.20 -4.75
C SER A 576 -31.87 12.03 -5.46
N LEU A 577 -31.10 13.12 -5.54
CA LEU A 577 -29.81 13.20 -6.24
C LEU A 577 -28.66 12.53 -5.47
N GLU A 578 -28.98 11.60 -4.57
CA GLU A 578 -28.11 11.23 -3.46
C GLU A 578 -27.21 10.05 -3.82
N THR A 579 -25.90 10.29 -3.75
CA THR A 579 -24.93 9.21 -3.61
C THR A 579 -25.17 8.55 -2.24
N ILE A 580 -25.62 7.29 -2.24
CA ILE A 580 -26.04 6.56 -1.03
C ILE A 580 -24.84 5.98 -0.27
N VAL A 581 -23.75 5.67 -0.98
CA VAL A 581 -22.55 4.99 -0.44
C VAL A 581 -21.28 5.58 -1.08
N ASP A 582 -20.19 5.62 -0.34
CA ASP A 582 -18.84 5.80 -0.90
C ASP A 582 -18.17 4.44 -1.09
N LEU A 583 -17.18 4.37 -1.99
CA LEU A 583 -16.28 3.21 -2.14
C LEU A 583 -14.89 3.57 -1.66
N LEU A 584 -14.39 2.81 -0.67
CA LEU A 584 -13.12 3.05 0.01
C LEU A 584 -12.66 1.78 0.71
N ASP A 585 -11.37 1.45 0.64
CA ASP A 585 -10.76 0.39 1.46
C ASP A 585 -10.65 0.93 2.90
N ILE A 586 -11.64 0.65 3.74
CA ILE A 586 -11.73 1.23 5.09
C ILE A 586 -11.13 0.33 6.16
N ASN A 587 -10.78 -0.92 5.82
CA ASN A 587 -10.19 -1.89 6.73
C ASN A 587 -8.69 -2.18 6.45
N GLY A 588 -8.16 -1.77 5.29
CA GLY A 588 -6.78 -2.00 4.84
C GLY A 588 -6.56 -3.37 4.18
N ASP A 589 -7.58 -3.98 3.55
CA ASP A 589 -7.50 -5.32 2.95
C ASP A 589 -7.19 -5.34 1.44
N GLY A 590 -7.08 -4.18 0.82
CA GLY A 590 -6.85 -3.99 -0.60
C GLY A 590 -8.12 -4.08 -1.46
N LEU A 591 -9.32 -4.07 -0.85
CA LEU A 591 -10.61 -4.05 -1.54
C LEU A 591 -11.40 -2.80 -1.20
N LEU A 592 -12.15 -2.29 -2.17
CA LEU A 592 -13.03 -1.15 -1.93
C LEU A 592 -14.34 -1.60 -1.29
N ASP A 593 -14.56 -1.16 -0.04
CA ASP A 593 -15.75 -1.42 0.75
C ASP A 593 -16.82 -0.35 0.50
N ARG A 594 -18.08 -0.67 0.79
CA ARG A 594 -19.14 0.34 0.86
C ARG A 594 -19.11 1.02 2.22
N VAL A 595 -18.84 2.32 2.25
CA VAL A 595 -18.97 3.15 3.45
C VAL A 595 -20.24 3.99 3.36
N LEU A 596 -21.07 3.94 4.40
CA LEU A 596 -22.36 4.62 4.48
C LEU A 596 -22.41 5.50 5.73
N ARG A 597 -22.97 6.70 5.62
CA ARG A 597 -23.20 7.64 6.72
C ARG A 597 -24.70 7.86 6.91
N LYS A 598 -25.19 7.90 8.15
CA LYS A 598 -26.56 8.37 8.42
C LYS A 598 -26.55 9.74 9.07
N LEU A 599 -27.21 10.69 8.41
CA LEU A 599 -27.51 12.03 8.92
C LEU A 599 -28.74 11.96 9.84
N SER A 600 -28.60 11.50 11.09
CA SER A 600 -29.73 11.51 12.04
C SER A 600 -29.32 11.88 13.46
N GLY A 601 -29.63 13.11 13.87
CA GLY A 601 -29.52 13.58 15.25
C GLY A 601 -28.08 13.91 15.69
N THR A 602 -27.79 13.66 16.96
CA THR A 602 -26.60 14.18 17.67
C THR A 602 -25.28 13.43 17.43
N GLN A 603 -25.25 12.46 16.51
CA GLN A 603 -24.06 11.64 16.22
C GLN A 603 -23.98 11.28 14.73
N ASP A 604 -22.81 11.51 14.12
CA ASP A 604 -22.44 10.81 12.88
C ASP A 604 -22.31 9.31 13.20
N ARG A 605 -22.96 8.44 12.41
CA ARG A 605 -22.76 6.99 12.44
C ARG A 605 -22.27 6.53 11.07
N TYR A 606 -21.14 5.84 11.05
CA TYR A 606 -20.69 5.12 9.85
C TYR A 606 -21.08 3.65 9.95
N LYS A 607 -21.53 3.14 8.81
CA LYS A 607 -21.79 1.73 8.57
C LYS A 607 -20.93 1.30 7.39
N VAL A 608 -20.45 0.07 7.44
CA VAL A 608 -19.59 -0.48 6.40
C VAL A 608 -20.15 -1.81 5.95
N GLN A 609 -20.11 -2.09 4.66
CA GLN A 609 -20.20 -3.47 4.14
C GLN A 609 -18.86 -3.82 3.51
N LEU A 610 -18.13 -4.75 4.13
CA LEU A 610 -16.84 -5.21 3.62
C LEU A 610 -17.00 -5.98 2.31
N ASN A 611 -16.08 -5.79 1.38
CA ASN A 611 -16.09 -6.45 0.08
C ASN A 611 -15.57 -7.90 0.19
N SER A 612 -16.26 -8.85 -0.45
CA SER A 612 -15.91 -10.28 -0.42
C SER A 612 -15.31 -10.79 -1.74
N ARG A 613 -14.80 -9.89 -2.60
CA ARG A 613 -14.33 -10.15 -3.98
C ARG A 613 -15.37 -10.74 -4.93
N THR A 614 -16.63 -10.79 -4.49
CA THR A 614 -17.77 -11.40 -5.21
C THR A 614 -19.11 -10.73 -4.84
N GLY A 615 -19.06 -9.63 -4.09
CA GLY A 615 -20.20 -9.03 -3.42
C GLY A 615 -19.78 -8.27 -2.17
N PHE A 616 -20.75 -7.97 -1.32
CA PHE A 616 -20.54 -7.24 -0.06
C PHE A 616 -21.15 -8.01 1.12
N GLY A 617 -20.47 -7.95 2.25
CA GLY A 617 -20.86 -8.62 3.50
C GLY A 617 -22.02 -7.95 4.25
N THR A 618 -22.20 -8.37 5.50
CA THR A 618 -23.15 -7.76 6.43
C THR A 618 -22.77 -6.32 6.76
N ILE A 619 -23.76 -5.53 7.18
CA ILE A 619 -23.52 -4.21 7.76
C ILE A 619 -22.74 -4.36 9.08
N LEU A 620 -21.70 -3.57 9.22
CA LEU A 620 -20.86 -3.42 10.41
C LEU A 620 -20.94 -1.98 10.95
N ASP A 621 -20.75 -1.83 12.26
CA ASP A 621 -20.89 -0.59 13.01
C ASP A 621 -19.51 0.01 13.33
N TRP A 622 -19.12 1.05 12.60
CA TRP A 622 -17.89 1.81 12.89
C TRP A 622 -18.16 2.82 14.01
N ALA A 623 -17.45 2.64 15.13
CA ALA A 623 -17.64 3.43 16.36
C ALA A 623 -16.61 4.57 16.50
N GLY A 624 -16.65 5.30 17.62
CA GLY A 624 -15.62 6.28 17.98
C GLY A 624 -15.66 7.63 17.22
N ILE A 625 -16.65 7.83 16.35
CA ILE A 625 -16.80 9.10 15.61
C ILE A 625 -17.16 10.22 16.59
N GLN A 626 -16.28 11.21 16.72
CA GLN A 626 -16.47 12.34 17.65
C GLN A 626 -17.13 13.53 16.95
N GLY A 627 -18.02 14.21 17.67
CA GLY A 627 -18.72 15.41 17.22
C GLY A 627 -17.91 16.69 17.47
N ASN A 628 -18.08 17.68 16.59
CA ASN A 628 -17.24 18.89 16.51
C ASN A 628 -17.57 19.99 17.55
N GLY A 629 -17.84 19.61 18.81
CA GLY A 629 -17.94 20.54 19.94
C GLY A 629 -19.17 21.48 19.98
N ALA A 630 -20.13 21.11 20.85
CA ALA A 630 -21.08 21.97 21.58
C ALA A 630 -22.59 21.95 21.19
N VAL A 631 -23.38 21.64 22.23
CA VAL A 631 -24.82 21.94 22.49
C VAL A 631 -25.90 21.29 21.61
N SER A 632 -27.08 21.14 22.22
CA SER A 632 -28.32 20.61 21.65
C SER A 632 -28.67 21.17 20.28
N TRP A 633 -28.90 20.26 19.33
CA TRP A 633 -29.42 20.57 18.01
C TRP A 633 -30.89 21.03 18.12
N SER A 634 -31.20 22.20 17.55
CA SER A 634 -32.57 22.61 17.25
C SER A 634 -32.79 22.48 15.73
N ASP A 635 -33.94 21.94 15.33
CA ASP A 635 -34.30 21.81 13.92
C ASP A 635 -34.31 23.18 13.20
N TYR A 636 -33.94 23.16 11.91
CA TYR A 636 -33.79 24.27 10.94
C TYR A 636 -32.51 25.14 10.98
N PRO A 637 -31.71 25.09 9.89
CA PRO A 637 -30.84 26.17 9.44
C PRO A 637 -31.44 26.92 8.22
N ASP A 638 -31.57 28.25 8.32
CA ASP A 638 -31.89 29.14 7.19
C ASP A 638 -30.58 29.70 6.56
N ASP A 639 -29.92 28.95 5.67
CA ASP A 639 -28.93 29.51 4.74
C ASP A 639 -28.86 28.80 3.38
N GLY A 640 -29.48 29.42 2.36
CA GLY A 640 -29.56 28.90 0.99
C GLY A 640 -28.25 29.01 0.20
N ASN A 641 -27.19 28.34 0.63
CA ASN A 641 -25.93 28.21 -0.11
C ASN A 641 -25.83 26.84 -0.82
N PRO A 642 -25.87 26.78 -2.17
CA PRO A 642 -25.82 25.51 -2.92
C PRO A 642 -24.41 24.91 -3.06
N ASN A 643 -23.39 25.51 -2.46
CA ASN A 643 -21.99 25.12 -2.63
C ASN A 643 -21.34 24.69 -1.30
N GLY A 644 -21.17 23.38 -1.08
CA GLY A 644 -20.20 22.84 -0.12
C GLY A 644 -20.73 22.54 1.29
N GLY A 645 -21.70 21.63 1.40
CA GLY A 645 -21.82 20.71 2.54
C GLY A 645 -21.92 21.33 3.94
N ASN A 646 -23.14 21.69 4.36
CA ASN A 646 -23.34 22.28 5.68
C ASN A 646 -23.16 21.22 6.80
N ILE A 647 -22.21 21.47 7.70
CA ILE A 647 -21.91 20.63 8.88
C ILE A 647 -22.09 21.55 10.10
N ASN A 648 -23.31 21.55 10.66
CA ASN A 648 -23.79 22.62 11.51
C ASN A 648 -22.94 22.85 12.78
N GLY A 649 -22.11 23.90 12.69
CA GLY A 649 -21.39 24.59 13.76
C GLY A 649 -21.44 26.11 13.56
N THR A 650 -22.63 26.65 13.26
CA THR A 650 -22.98 28.08 13.29
C THR A 650 -22.10 29.05 12.46
N GLY A 651 -21.76 28.71 11.21
CA GLY A 651 -21.32 29.72 10.22
C GLY A 651 -20.04 29.43 9.42
N ALA A 652 -19.49 28.21 9.45
CA ALA A 652 -18.39 27.81 8.58
C ALA A 652 -18.52 26.34 8.16
N ASN A 653 -18.29 26.05 6.87
CA ASN A 653 -18.46 24.73 6.29
C ASN A 653 -17.33 23.79 6.72
N VAL A 654 -17.59 22.79 7.56
CA VAL A 654 -16.64 21.69 7.77
C VAL A 654 -16.65 20.81 6.52
N THR A 655 -15.48 20.44 6.00
CA THR A 655 -15.37 19.31 5.06
C THR A 655 -14.81 18.11 5.82
N VAL A 656 -15.39 16.92 5.57
CA VAL A 656 -14.85 15.64 6.06
C VAL A 656 -14.21 14.92 4.88
N LEU A 657 -12.96 14.52 5.05
CA LEU A 657 -12.23 13.67 4.11
C LEU A 657 -11.86 12.36 4.82
N LEU A 658 -11.90 11.25 4.08
CA LEU A 658 -11.24 10.01 4.49
C LEU A 658 -10.00 9.82 3.61
N ARG A 659 -8.81 9.88 4.22
CA ARG A 659 -7.52 9.59 3.58
C ARG A 659 -6.54 9.12 4.64
N ASP A 660 -5.74 8.13 4.30
CA ASP A 660 -4.57 7.73 5.10
C ASP A 660 -3.63 8.94 5.21
N ILE A 661 -3.49 9.50 6.43
CA ILE A 661 -2.69 10.70 6.68
C ILE A 661 -1.41 10.40 7.47
N ASN A 662 -1.29 9.20 8.05
CA ASN A 662 -0.13 8.72 8.80
C ASN A 662 0.75 7.71 8.03
N GLY A 663 0.27 7.22 6.88
CA GLY A 663 0.94 6.25 6.01
C GLY A 663 0.83 4.80 6.50
N ASP A 664 -0.23 4.43 7.21
CA ASP A 664 -0.42 3.09 7.78
C ASP A 664 -1.35 2.17 6.98
N GLY A 665 -1.86 2.63 5.84
CA GLY A 665 -2.77 1.90 4.98
C GLY A 665 -4.25 2.00 5.35
N LEU A 666 -4.61 2.73 6.42
CA LEU A 666 -6.00 2.91 6.85
C LEU A 666 -6.49 4.35 6.61
N PRO A 667 -7.65 4.57 5.97
CA PRO A 667 -8.13 5.93 5.74
C PRO A 667 -8.60 6.65 7.02
N ASP A 668 -7.88 7.69 7.42
CA ASP A 668 -8.16 8.52 8.58
C ASP A 668 -9.23 9.59 8.32
N ARG A 669 -9.96 9.99 9.37
CA ARG A 669 -11.00 11.03 9.28
C ARG A 669 -10.40 12.41 9.53
N ILE A 670 -10.35 13.23 8.49
CA ILE A 670 -9.81 14.60 8.50
C ILE A 670 -10.96 15.60 8.43
N LEU A 671 -10.96 16.61 9.32
CA LEU A 671 -11.93 17.70 9.36
C LEU A 671 -11.20 19.05 9.21
N THR A 672 -11.72 19.94 8.35
CA THR A 672 -10.96 21.12 7.87
C THR A 672 -11.44 22.49 8.38
N ASN A 673 -12.37 22.57 9.34
CA ASN A 673 -13.03 23.84 9.70
C ASN A 673 -12.32 24.69 10.77
N THR A 674 -11.16 24.26 11.30
CA THR A 674 -10.52 25.00 12.39
C THR A 674 -9.53 26.01 11.82
N THR A 675 -9.59 27.26 12.27
CA THR A 675 -8.58 28.27 11.92
C THR A 675 -7.19 27.97 12.51
N ALA A 676 -7.06 26.92 13.31
CA ALA A 676 -5.82 26.46 13.93
C ALA A 676 -5.14 25.29 13.20
N GLY A 677 -5.84 24.60 12.29
CA GLY A 677 -5.32 23.37 11.67
C GLY A 677 -6.40 22.39 11.17
N PHE A 678 -5.98 21.17 10.88
CA PHE A 678 -6.90 20.04 10.69
C PHE A 678 -7.25 19.40 12.04
N THR A 679 -8.44 18.83 12.15
CA THR A 679 -8.76 17.85 13.20
C THR A 679 -8.74 16.46 12.60
N VAL A 680 -7.96 15.56 13.16
CA VAL A 680 -7.75 14.19 12.67
C VAL A 680 -8.30 13.20 13.69
N GLN A 681 -8.96 12.14 13.23
CA GLN A 681 -9.17 10.91 14.01
C GLN A 681 -8.60 9.73 13.23
N PHE A 682 -7.68 8.99 13.85
CA PHE A 682 -7.07 7.83 13.19
C PHE A 682 -8.02 6.65 13.09
N ASN A 683 -8.05 5.98 11.93
CA ASN A 683 -8.81 4.75 11.75
C ASN A 683 -8.13 3.59 12.50
N ASN A 684 -8.93 2.73 13.13
CA ASN A 684 -8.43 1.64 13.95
C ASN A 684 -9.01 0.27 13.60
N GLY A 685 -9.61 0.14 12.41
CA GLY A 685 -10.17 -1.10 11.88
C GLY A 685 -11.57 -1.48 12.41
N ALA A 686 -12.11 -0.73 13.36
CA ALA A 686 -13.49 -0.90 13.86
C ALA A 686 -14.16 0.43 14.26
N GLY A 687 -13.58 1.55 13.84
CA GLY A 687 -13.94 2.89 14.28
C GLY A 687 -12.74 3.83 14.20
N PHE A 688 -12.79 4.89 15.00
CA PHE A 688 -11.72 5.90 15.05
C PHE A 688 -11.22 6.16 16.48
N GLU A 689 -9.97 6.58 16.60
CA GLU A 689 -9.37 7.12 17.83
C GLU A 689 -9.95 8.49 18.21
N PRO A 690 -9.69 9.02 19.43
CA PRO A 690 -10.03 10.39 19.79
C PRO A 690 -9.44 11.45 18.83
N THR A 691 -10.08 12.62 18.75
CA THR A 691 -9.61 13.72 17.89
C THR A 691 -8.30 14.32 18.36
N GLU A 692 -7.40 14.56 17.40
CA GLU A 692 -6.16 15.33 17.54
C GLU A 692 -6.18 16.54 16.61
N THR A 693 -5.41 17.58 16.93
CA THR A 693 -5.26 18.78 16.07
C THR A 693 -3.88 18.76 15.43
N TRP A 694 -3.84 18.88 14.10
CA TRP A 694 -2.64 18.88 13.25
C TRP A 694 -2.44 20.28 12.66
N GLY A 695 -1.21 20.80 12.70
CA GLY A 695 -0.88 22.18 12.32
C GLY A 695 0.14 22.87 13.24
N PRO A 696 0.40 24.18 13.05
CA PRO A 696 -0.39 25.13 12.28
C PRO A 696 -0.27 24.96 10.77
N LEU A 697 -1.33 25.32 10.06
CA LEU A 697 -1.35 25.34 8.59
C LEU A 697 -0.97 26.72 8.06
N ASP A 698 -0.18 26.76 6.98
CA ASP A 698 0.17 28.01 6.30
C ASP A 698 -1.09 28.54 5.60
N PRO A 699 -1.46 29.82 5.80
CA PRO A 699 -2.70 30.35 5.25
C PRO A 699 -2.58 30.55 3.74
N LEU A 700 -3.30 29.73 2.97
CA LEU A 700 -3.47 29.91 1.51
C LEU A 700 -4.00 31.32 1.18
N SER A 701 -4.88 31.83 2.03
CA SER A 701 -5.24 33.24 2.15
C SER A 701 -5.74 33.53 3.56
N THR A 702 -5.93 34.80 3.92
CA THR A 702 -6.56 35.20 5.19
C THR A 702 -8.04 34.81 5.32
N ILE A 703 -8.66 34.32 4.24
CA ILE A 703 -10.09 33.99 4.18
C ILE A 703 -10.30 32.46 4.17
N TYR A 704 -9.37 31.70 3.61
CA TYR A 704 -9.47 30.24 3.45
C TYR A 704 -8.19 29.52 3.90
N PRO A 705 -7.84 29.54 5.21
CA PRO A 705 -6.57 28.99 5.70
C PRO A 705 -6.47 27.47 5.54
N THR A 706 -7.58 26.75 5.49
CA THR A 706 -7.67 25.28 5.60
C THR A 706 -8.44 24.60 4.46
N ALA A 707 -8.84 25.35 3.43
CA ALA A 707 -9.60 24.79 2.31
C ALA A 707 -8.83 23.66 1.62
N VAL A 708 -9.56 22.63 1.21
CA VAL A 708 -9.16 21.52 0.33
C VAL A 708 -10.32 21.35 -0.66
N ASP A 709 -10.01 21.09 -1.94
CA ASP A 709 -10.89 21.17 -3.11
C ASP A 709 -12.42 21.11 -2.87
N THR A 710 -13.11 22.20 -3.25
CA THR A 710 -14.58 22.36 -3.20
C THR A 710 -15.21 22.53 -4.59
N HIS A 711 -14.83 21.68 -5.56
CA HIS A 711 -15.52 21.43 -6.85
C HIS A 711 -15.67 22.61 -7.85
N SER A 712 -15.38 23.84 -7.42
CA SER A 712 -15.55 25.06 -8.20
C SER A 712 -14.24 25.79 -8.46
N ASP A 713 -13.23 25.56 -7.62
CA ASP A 713 -11.89 26.10 -7.80
C ASP A 713 -10.85 25.30 -6.97
N THR A 714 -10.12 24.37 -7.61
CA THR A 714 -9.06 23.60 -6.95
C THR A 714 -7.91 24.52 -6.56
N THR A 715 -7.94 25.03 -5.33
CA THR A 715 -6.92 25.91 -4.75
C THR A 715 -5.89 25.14 -3.92
N CYS A 716 -6.33 24.05 -3.28
CA CYS A 716 -5.51 23.18 -2.44
C CYS A 716 -5.96 21.71 -2.60
N VAL A 717 -5.00 20.79 -2.62
CA VAL A 717 -5.22 19.34 -2.68
C VAL A 717 -4.32 18.63 -1.68
N LEU A 718 -4.73 17.44 -1.23
CA LEU A 718 -3.91 16.50 -0.46
C LEU A 718 -3.41 15.39 -1.38
N ALA A 719 -2.10 15.33 -1.63
CA ALA A 719 -1.45 14.32 -2.46
C ALA A 719 0.03 14.21 -2.12
N ASP A 720 0.59 12.99 -2.15
CA ASP A 720 2.02 12.73 -1.95
C ASP A 720 2.83 13.30 -3.13
N ILE A 721 3.55 14.41 -2.91
CA ILE A 721 4.39 15.03 -3.95
C ILE A 721 5.87 14.64 -3.80
N ASN A 722 6.31 14.32 -2.59
CA ASN A 722 7.71 13.95 -2.31
C ASN A 722 8.00 12.46 -2.59
N GLY A 723 6.97 11.61 -2.69
CA GLY A 723 7.04 10.16 -2.91
C GLY A 723 7.30 9.34 -1.65
N ASP A 724 6.87 9.81 -0.47
CA ASP A 724 7.15 9.16 0.81
C ASP A 724 5.98 8.33 1.38
N GLY A 725 4.82 8.38 0.74
CA GLY A 725 3.60 7.67 1.15
C GLY A 725 2.65 8.50 2.03
N LEU A 726 2.99 9.74 2.38
CA LEU A 726 2.09 10.65 3.11
C LEU A 726 1.48 11.70 2.17
N PRO A 727 0.18 12.01 2.27
CA PRO A 727 -0.41 13.06 1.47
C PRO A 727 0.05 14.43 1.94
N ASP A 728 0.83 15.13 1.11
CA ASP A 728 1.25 16.51 1.33
C ASP A 728 0.13 17.50 0.98
N ARG A 729 0.17 18.69 1.59
CA ARG A 729 -0.76 19.77 1.28
C ARG A 729 -0.20 20.68 0.20
N ILE A 730 -0.71 20.54 -1.02
CA ILE A 730 -0.27 21.27 -2.21
C ILE A 730 -1.25 22.41 -2.51
N MET A 731 -0.75 23.63 -2.62
CA MET A 731 -1.56 24.84 -2.80
C MET A 731 -1.09 25.65 -4.01
N ARG A 732 -2.02 26.16 -4.83
CA ARG A 732 -1.68 27.14 -5.89
C ARG A 732 -1.55 28.54 -5.30
N ALA A 733 -0.76 29.41 -5.93
CA ALA A 733 -0.72 30.83 -5.57
C ALA A 733 -2.15 31.45 -5.59
N PRO A 734 -2.53 32.28 -4.59
CA PRO A 734 -3.91 32.77 -4.44
C PRO A 734 -4.31 33.81 -5.51
N SER A 735 -3.35 34.36 -6.25
CA SER A 735 -3.57 35.33 -7.31
C SER A 735 -2.58 35.15 -8.46
N SER A 736 -2.92 35.71 -9.62
CA SER A 736 -2.04 35.76 -10.79
C SER A 736 -0.76 36.57 -10.48
N PRO A 737 0.43 36.13 -10.93
CA PRO A 737 0.66 34.97 -11.80
C PRO A 737 0.69 33.64 -11.02
N TYR A 738 -0.06 32.65 -11.52
CA TYR A 738 -0.16 31.30 -10.92
C TYR A 738 1.06 30.42 -11.21
N THR A 739 2.28 30.95 -11.05
CA THR A 739 3.52 30.29 -11.52
C THR A 739 4.12 29.30 -10.52
N ASN A 740 3.72 29.37 -9.26
CA ASN A 740 4.33 28.59 -8.17
C ASN A 740 3.25 27.85 -7.37
N PHE A 741 3.61 26.66 -6.90
CA PHE A 741 2.90 25.97 -5.81
C PHE A 741 3.58 26.24 -4.48
N VAL A 742 2.80 26.25 -3.40
CA VAL A 742 3.28 26.17 -2.01
C VAL A 742 2.92 24.78 -1.51
N VAL A 743 3.90 24.06 -0.99
CA VAL A 743 3.71 22.70 -0.43
C VAL A 743 4.02 22.76 1.06
N GLN A 744 3.10 22.27 1.89
CA GLN A 744 3.40 21.89 3.25
C GLN A 744 3.55 20.37 3.29
N LEU A 745 4.74 19.89 3.66
CA LEU A 745 5.04 18.47 3.73
C LEU A 745 4.38 17.86 4.96
N ASN A 746 3.80 16.67 4.79
CA ASN A 746 3.23 15.90 5.89
C ASN A 746 4.35 15.15 6.62
N ASN A 747 4.38 15.22 7.96
CA ASN A 747 5.36 14.55 8.82
C ASN A 747 4.84 13.21 9.40
N GLY A 748 3.57 12.88 9.19
CA GLY A 748 2.88 11.69 9.70
C GLY A 748 2.40 11.79 11.15
N HIS A 749 2.49 12.98 11.78
CA HIS A 749 2.13 13.17 13.20
C HIS A 749 1.61 14.58 13.58
N GLY A 750 1.45 15.50 12.63
CA GLY A 750 0.75 16.79 12.79
C GLY A 750 1.61 18.05 12.80
#